data_AF-A0AAN9AY23-F1
#
_entry.id   AF-A0AAN9AY23-F1
#
_cell.length_a   1.000
_cell.length_b   1.000
_cell.length_c   1.000
_cell.angle_alpha   90.00
_cell.angle_beta   90.00
_cell.angle_gamma   90.00
#
_symmetry.space_group_name_H-M   'P 1'
#
loop_
_entity.id
_entity.type
_entity.pdbx_description
1 polymer ?
#
loop_
_entity_poly.entity_id
_entity_poly.type
_entity_poly.pdbx_seq_one_letter_code
_entity_poly.pdbx_strand_id
1 'polypeptide(L)'
;MSTKLRKVKNRQADIAFEYLLARLQQLKATDDPMQGVSCLFVLKSSFEKSPMPSVAELCFERDILATLMGILKREYHPLDKTNEIVLYSLATELMCLFSGLERSCLSPLVSRPLVNLLTHYMDVRQSFYQFSPFLAQKLHSLCHNTCFPQQRVSVVPLNKEIWKDIEHYNPDAALHGASTHLTQCSLNIRLQGQSHVYSIAKRLISDRLAWAGKPLDSSTPVKPVIGGVSELIRPDERADVMVSDEDEGGGERKDIFFLNTIGGNYFWAYVGGDAASTVQSISDLLVKELPNLKTFSPRVCDLVAVETDGGEECGAVRGRVVALGEDEVVVFAVDYGSVKKVKPEHVYQLTGSAVCLAKFDAQAKICCLAGIQAPPADEPTVELAMCTVINLTKHFVGPGHMFEEAGGLNHLYTLICSAPRNIQLQAIRLLSNLTSMSKISKAWDWTKFIRPLLGVLSGKASKDTLTQLTKKDAGDNVSRNIMVATLYALTNILYHKTMYQDVFFELQGQIIVMNLMRLFKSSVPMTRAAAGMLRAAYPGLMRSVPGKNAKLIPREGKSDEEEAGKEEGSMFQRSERVYGEQDAEEFSDEEINSIMQNLIPKSIMELEVRDDLDSDSGLDSSSYSGRAESSLSLSTPFTTNNTQPEKVKVASRTLVEPKATSEEPKPSRGACGSAEEVPGTPEKQNTPVQFVPVDGGAIFDRLKDADNFYEYNTYLPHKDDGTTHLWDAEDISRVSFDRVTELVCGMLNNEGGTIYIGLTKTGCVRGITLDRETRDCVRLGLDNVCRKPEPTISHDQIQVDYVEVGQRTSSGEMKHFDNHFVIEISVRAPRDLMYFSVGKPAVCYVRDGANNTTFSEQDVRQLVVLDEERHYLPNVRVLRQRIGQLEQELQTVENVEGAKHIQSCDTW
;
A
#
# COMPACT_ATOMS: atom_id res chain seq x y z
N MET A 1 1.09 31.82 -33.59
CA MET A 1 1.81 30.90 -32.65
C MET A 1 0.93 29.76 -32.15
N SER A 2 -0.27 30.03 -31.61
CA SER A 2 -1.24 29.02 -31.13
C SER A 2 -1.50 27.85 -32.12
N THR A 3 -1.73 28.14 -33.40
CA THR A 3 -1.94 27.13 -34.45
C THR A 3 -0.68 26.31 -34.81
N LYS A 4 0.51 26.90 -34.68
CA LYS A 4 1.79 26.18 -34.86
C LYS A 4 2.08 25.29 -33.65
N LEU A 5 1.79 25.76 -32.42
CA LEU A 5 1.85 24.93 -31.20
C LEU A 5 0.87 23.75 -31.25
N ARG A 6 -0.34 23.95 -31.77
CA ARG A 6 -1.34 22.88 -31.94
C ARG A 6 -0.88 21.81 -32.93
N LYS A 7 -0.24 22.21 -34.04
CA LYS A 7 0.34 21.27 -35.02
C LYS A 7 1.56 20.51 -34.47
N VAL A 8 2.39 21.16 -33.65
CA VAL A 8 3.54 20.49 -32.99
C VAL A 8 3.06 19.50 -31.92
N LYS A 9 2.05 19.84 -31.12
CA LYS A 9 1.44 18.92 -30.15
C LYS A 9 0.81 17.70 -30.83
N ASN A 10 0.08 17.90 -31.93
CA ASN A 10 -0.49 16.78 -32.67
C ASN A 10 0.60 15.88 -33.26
N ARG A 11 1.68 16.45 -33.82
CA ARG A 11 2.78 15.65 -34.38
C ARG A 11 3.58 14.90 -33.31
N GLN A 12 3.72 15.44 -32.10
CA GLN A 12 4.32 14.71 -30.97
C GLN A 12 3.42 13.57 -30.49
N ALA A 13 2.10 13.76 -30.48
CA ALA A 13 1.14 12.70 -30.20
C ALA A 13 1.23 11.58 -31.25
N ASP A 14 1.31 11.92 -32.54
CA ASP A 14 1.44 10.95 -33.64
C ASP A 14 2.76 10.14 -33.55
N ILE A 15 3.87 10.76 -33.16
CA ILE A 15 5.16 10.05 -32.98
C ILE A 15 5.13 9.14 -31.76
N ALA A 16 4.61 9.63 -30.63
CA ALA A 16 4.43 8.81 -29.44
C ALA A 16 3.51 7.61 -29.72
N PHE A 17 2.50 7.83 -30.57
CA PHE A 17 1.54 6.83 -31.00
C PHE A 17 2.16 5.73 -31.88
N GLU A 18 2.94 6.09 -32.91
CA GLU A 18 3.66 5.09 -33.72
C GLU A 18 4.67 4.28 -32.89
N TYR A 19 5.35 4.94 -31.95
CA TYR A 19 6.24 4.25 -31.01
C TYR A 19 5.49 3.26 -30.12
N LEU A 20 4.32 3.65 -29.60
CA LEU A 20 3.46 2.76 -28.82
C LEU A 20 3.03 1.54 -29.65
N LEU A 21 2.60 1.78 -30.89
CA LEU A 21 2.14 0.74 -31.81
C LEU A 21 3.24 -0.29 -32.10
N ALA A 22 4.47 0.16 -32.34
CA ALA A 22 5.62 -0.71 -32.53
C ALA A 22 5.90 -1.59 -31.30
N ARG A 23 5.80 -1.04 -30.08
CA ARG A 23 5.98 -1.81 -28.83
C ARG A 23 4.87 -2.81 -28.59
N LEU A 24 3.65 -2.50 -29.00
CA LEU A 24 2.52 -3.42 -28.88
C LEU A 24 2.61 -4.60 -29.84
N GLN A 25 3.10 -4.35 -31.06
CA GLN A 25 3.43 -5.43 -31.99
C GLN A 25 4.56 -6.31 -31.46
N GLN A 26 5.58 -5.70 -30.84
CA GLN A 26 6.65 -6.45 -30.17
C GLN A 26 6.12 -7.30 -29.00
N LEU A 27 5.23 -6.75 -28.17
CA LEU A 27 4.60 -7.48 -27.06
C LEU A 27 3.82 -8.72 -27.55
N LYS A 28 3.12 -8.61 -28.69
CA LYS A 28 2.40 -9.75 -29.28
C LYS A 28 3.32 -10.83 -29.84
N ALA A 29 4.51 -10.44 -30.31
CA ALA A 29 5.44 -11.34 -30.99
C ALA A 29 6.45 -12.00 -30.05
N THR A 30 6.59 -11.53 -28.81
CA THR A 30 7.60 -12.01 -27.88
C THR A 30 7.07 -13.08 -26.94
N ASP A 31 7.74 -14.22 -26.91
CA ASP A 31 7.58 -15.22 -25.85
C ASP A 31 8.44 -14.91 -24.62
N ASP A 32 9.38 -13.97 -24.73
CA ASP A 32 10.28 -13.55 -23.64
C ASP A 32 9.55 -12.64 -22.62
N PRO A 33 9.39 -13.09 -21.36
CA PRO A 33 8.74 -12.31 -20.30
C PRO A 33 9.40 -10.96 -20.04
N MET A 34 10.72 -10.84 -20.19
CA MET A 34 11.44 -9.58 -19.93
C MET A 34 11.12 -8.50 -20.97
N GLN A 35 11.01 -8.91 -22.23
CA GLN A 35 10.55 -8.01 -23.29
C GLN A 35 9.09 -7.62 -23.08
N GLY A 36 8.26 -8.56 -22.61
CA GLY A 36 6.88 -8.30 -22.22
C GLY A 36 6.78 -7.22 -21.15
N VAL A 37 7.53 -7.37 -20.06
CA VAL A 37 7.61 -6.40 -18.95
C VAL A 37 8.04 -5.02 -19.45
N SER A 38 9.10 -4.95 -20.27
CA SER A 38 9.58 -3.68 -20.82
C SER A 38 8.52 -2.99 -21.69
N CYS A 39 7.80 -3.74 -22.52
CA CYS A 39 6.74 -3.20 -23.36
C CYS A 39 5.55 -2.70 -22.53
N LEU A 40 5.12 -3.46 -21.51
CA LEU A 40 4.03 -3.04 -20.62
C LEU A 40 4.40 -1.81 -19.80
N PHE A 41 5.65 -1.69 -19.33
CA PHE A 41 6.11 -0.53 -18.60
C PHE A 41 6.08 0.75 -19.44
N VAL A 42 6.55 0.66 -20.69
CA VAL A 42 6.47 1.78 -21.66
C VAL A 42 5.02 2.16 -21.93
N LEU A 43 4.14 1.18 -22.09
CA LEU A 43 2.71 1.41 -22.31
C LEU A 43 2.07 2.13 -21.12
N LYS A 44 2.36 1.68 -19.88
CA LYS A 44 1.91 2.31 -18.63
C LYS A 44 2.38 3.76 -18.54
N SER A 45 3.69 4.00 -18.67
CA SER A 45 4.26 5.35 -18.57
C SER A 45 3.70 6.30 -19.64
N SER A 46 3.40 5.78 -20.83
CA SER A 46 2.78 6.57 -21.89
C SER A 46 1.34 6.95 -21.54
N PHE A 47 0.57 6.02 -20.95
CA PHE A 47 -0.80 6.26 -20.52
C PHE A 47 -0.89 7.25 -19.36
N GLU A 48 0.01 7.15 -18.38
CA GLU A 48 0.07 8.08 -17.23
C GLU A 48 0.39 9.52 -17.67
N LYS A 49 1.25 9.69 -18.68
CA LYS A 49 1.61 11.02 -19.22
C LYS A 49 0.51 11.64 -20.07
N SER A 50 -0.34 10.82 -20.70
CA SER A 50 -1.40 11.29 -21.57
C SER A 50 -2.59 10.31 -21.56
N PRO A 51 -3.50 10.42 -20.58
CA PRO A 51 -4.74 9.64 -20.55
C PRO A 51 -5.70 10.18 -21.62
N MET A 52 -5.39 9.92 -22.88
CA MET A 52 -6.24 10.30 -24.00
C MET A 52 -7.21 9.16 -24.29
N PRO A 53 -8.54 9.41 -24.34
CA PRO A 53 -9.53 8.42 -24.76
C PRO A 53 -9.19 7.72 -26.08
N SER A 54 -8.53 8.43 -26.99
CA SER A 54 -8.04 7.90 -28.28
C SER A 54 -6.99 6.79 -28.14
N VAL A 55 -6.15 6.81 -27.09
CA VAL A 55 -5.18 5.74 -26.85
C VAL A 55 -5.91 4.46 -26.44
N ALA A 56 -6.94 4.57 -25.61
CA ALA A 56 -7.73 3.43 -25.18
C ALA A 56 -8.57 2.83 -26.32
N GLU A 57 -9.23 3.66 -27.12
CA GLU A 57 -9.93 3.24 -28.34
C GLU A 57 -8.98 2.46 -29.26
N LEU A 58 -7.77 2.97 -29.48
CA LEU A 58 -6.76 2.26 -30.25
C LEU A 58 -6.35 0.93 -29.61
N CYS A 59 -6.20 0.90 -28.28
CA CYS A 59 -5.88 -0.31 -27.57
C CYS A 59 -6.92 -1.42 -27.82
N PHE A 60 -8.18 -1.04 -27.94
CA PHE A 60 -9.26 -1.96 -28.33
C PHE A 60 -9.18 -2.36 -29.80
N GLU A 61 -9.01 -1.41 -30.71
CA GLU A 61 -8.90 -1.69 -32.16
C GLU A 61 -7.74 -2.63 -32.50
N ARG A 62 -6.71 -2.69 -31.66
CA ARG A 62 -5.48 -3.46 -31.90
C ARG A 62 -5.36 -4.73 -31.05
N ASP A 63 -6.44 -5.25 -30.48
CA ASP A 63 -6.46 -6.48 -29.65
C ASP A 63 -5.46 -6.47 -28.48
N ILE A 64 -5.12 -5.31 -27.93
CA ILE A 64 -4.21 -5.24 -26.78
C ILE A 64 -4.89 -5.88 -25.57
N LEU A 65 -6.20 -5.68 -25.42
CA LEU A 65 -6.99 -6.33 -24.38
C LEU A 65 -6.86 -7.85 -24.46
N ALA A 66 -6.93 -8.43 -25.65
CA ALA A 66 -6.73 -9.87 -25.83
C ALA A 66 -5.31 -10.31 -25.46
N THR A 67 -4.31 -9.47 -25.72
CA THR A 67 -2.91 -9.71 -25.34
C THR A 67 -2.72 -9.66 -23.82
N LEU A 68 -3.25 -8.64 -23.15
CA LEU A 68 -3.24 -8.51 -21.68
C LEU A 68 -3.98 -9.66 -21.02
N MET A 69 -5.15 -10.03 -21.54
CA MET A 69 -5.87 -11.21 -21.07
C MET A 69 -5.11 -12.50 -21.34
N GLY A 70 -4.38 -12.60 -22.45
CA GLY A 70 -3.52 -13.75 -22.76
C GLY A 70 -2.39 -13.90 -21.74
N ILE A 71 -1.79 -12.78 -21.32
CA ILE A 71 -0.81 -12.72 -20.22
C ILE A 71 -1.45 -13.19 -18.92
N LEU A 72 -2.57 -12.58 -18.52
CA LEU A 72 -3.27 -12.88 -17.27
C LEU A 72 -3.81 -14.33 -17.21
N LYS A 73 -4.09 -14.97 -18.36
CA LYS A 73 -4.57 -16.36 -18.43
C LYS A 73 -3.47 -17.41 -18.29
N ARG A 74 -2.19 -17.03 -18.37
CA ARG A 74 -1.10 -18.00 -18.19
C ARG A 74 -1.21 -18.59 -16.78
N GLU A 75 -1.00 -19.90 -16.67
CA GLU A 75 -0.98 -20.53 -15.35
C GLU A 75 0.24 -19.99 -14.60
N TYR A 76 -0.01 -19.38 -13.45
CA TYR A 76 1.05 -18.93 -12.57
C TYR A 76 1.81 -20.15 -12.07
N HIS A 77 3.10 -20.22 -12.40
CA HIS A 77 3.97 -21.26 -11.87
C HIS A 77 4.73 -20.72 -10.65
N PRO A 78 4.54 -21.28 -9.45
CA PRO A 78 5.05 -20.70 -8.20
C PRO A 78 6.58 -20.68 -8.07
N LEU A 79 7.26 -21.50 -8.87
CA LEU A 79 8.73 -21.54 -8.97
C LEU A 79 9.28 -20.73 -10.15
N ASP A 80 8.43 -20.16 -11.01
CA ASP A 80 8.89 -19.33 -12.11
C ASP A 80 9.18 -17.90 -11.63
N LYS A 81 10.23 -17.31 -12.19
CA LYS A 81 10.99 -16.18 -11.63
C LYS A 81 10.14 -14.91 -11.47
N THR A 82 10.65 -13.96 -10.69
CA THR A 82 10.12 -12.60 -10.41
C THR A 82 9.50 -11.85 -11.59
N ASN A 83 9.86 -12.19 -12.83
CA ASN A 83 9.41 -11.52 -14.04
C ASN A 83 7.93 -11.79 -14.36
N GLU A 84 7.39 -12.97 -14.04
CA GLU A 84 5.98 -13.27 -14.31
C GLU A 84 5.07 -12.44 -13.41
N ILE A 85 5.39 -12.32 -12.12
CA ILE A 85 4.63 -11.49 -11.17
C ILE A 85 4.59 -10.03 -11.64
N VAL A 86 5.72 -9.48 -12.07
CA VAL A 86 5.79 -8.11 -12.62
C VAL A 86 4.92 -7.99 -13.87
N LEU A 87 4.90 -9.02 -14.72
CA LEU A 87 4.07 -9.05 -15.92
C LEU A 87 2.57 -9.05 -15.59
N TYR A 88 2.13 -9.88 -14.62
CA TYR A 88 0.75 -9.90 -14.13
C TYR A 88 0.34 -8.56 -13.49
N SER A 89 1.24 -8.00 -12.67
CA SER A 89 1.01 -6.73 -11.98
C SER A 89 0.84 -5.59 -12.98
N LEU A 90 1.78 -5.41 -13.92
CA LEU A 90 1.70 -4.39 -14.96
C LEU A 90 0.47 -4.56 -15.86
N ALA A 91 0.12 -5.81 -16.23
CA ALA A 91 -1.07 -6.07 -17.02
C ALA A 91 -2.34 -5.66 -16.26
N THR A 92 -2.42 -5.97 -14.96
CA THR A 92 -3.57 -5.62 -14.12
C THR A 92 -3.65 -4.12 -13.85
N GLU A 93 -2.52 -3.44 -13.68
CA GLU A 93 -2.45 -1.97 -13.58
C GLU A 93 -3.01 -1.30 -14.83
N LEU A 94 -2.60 -1.75 -16.03
CA LEU A 94 -3.11 -1.23 -17.29
C LEU A 94 -4.61 -1.47 -17.45
N MET A 95 -5.09 -2.65 -17.03
CA MET A 95 -6.53 -2.94 -17.01
C MET A 95 -7.29 -2.03 -16.05
N CYS A 96 -6.72 -1.76 -14.87
CA CYS A 96 -7.28 -0.82 -13.91
C CYS A 96 -7.33 0.60 -14.49
N LEU A 97 -6.25 1.05 -15.14
CA LEU A 97 -6.19 2.36 -15.82
C LEU A 97 -7.24 2.47 -16.94
N PHE A 98 -7.39 1.43 -17.77
CA PHE A 98 -8.41 1.42 -18.82
C PHE A 98 -9.82 1.42 -18.25
N SER A 99 -10.06 0.73 -17.13
CA SER A 99 -11.37 0.70 -16.50
C SER A 99 -11.79 2.05 -15.88
N GLY A 100 -10.84 2.95 -15.60
CA GLY A 100 -11.11 4.29 -15.06
C GLY A 100 -11.53 5.33 -16.11
N LEU A 101 -11.61 4.96 -17.39
CA LEU A 101 -11.99 5.85 -18.48
C LEU A 101 -13.48 6.17 -18.51
N GLU A 102 -13.85 7.18 -19.29
CA GLU A 102 -15.26 7.54 -19.52
C GLU A 102 -16.08 6.36 -20.06
N ARG A 103 -17.37 6.35 -19.70
CA ARG A 103 -18.29 5.24 -19.96
C ARG A 103 -18.34 4.77 -21.42
N SER A 104 -18.19 5.68 -22.39
CA SER A 104 -18.18 5.35 -23.83
C SER A 104 -17.03 4.41 -24.20
N CYS A 105 -15.88 4.53 -23.53
CA CYS A 105 -14.67 3.74 -23.81
C CYS A 105 -14.66 2.37 -23.12
N LEU A 106 -15.57 2.13 -22.17
CA LEU A 106 -15.55 0.92 -21.34
C LEU A 106 -16.31 -0.26 -21.93
N SER A 107 -17.23 -0.04 -22.87
CA SER A 107 -18.05 -1.10 -23.44
C SER A 107 -17.25 -2.31 -23.96
N PRO A 108 -16.07 -2.14 -24.61
CA PRO A 108 -15.26 -3.27 -25.06
C PRO A 108 -14.61 -4.08 -23.93
N LEU A 109 -14.37 -3.46 -22.75
CA LEU A 109 -13.81 -4.16 -21.59
C LEU A 109 -14.85 -5.05 -20.89
N VAL A 110 -16.13 -4.75 -21.05
CA VAL A 110 -17.23 -5.50 -20.43
C VAL A 110 -17.38 -6.85 -21.14
N SER A 111 -16.51 -7.79 -20.78
CA SER A 111 -16.51 -9.14 -21.32
C SER A 111 -16.50 -10.19 -20.19
N ARG A 112 -17.28 -11.25 -20.38
CA ARG A 112 -17.34 -12.38 -19.44
C ARG A 112 -15.97 -13.02 -19.20
N PRO A 113 -15.12 -13.26 -20.22
CA PRO A 113 -13.80 -13.86 -19.98
C PRO A 113 -12.90 -12.99 -19.11
N LEU A 114 -12.97 -11.65 -19.24
CA LEU A 114 -12.20 -10.76 -18.38
C LEU A 114 -12.71 -10.82 -16.93
N VAL A 115 -14.02 -10.68 -16.73
CA VAL A 115 -14.59 -10.70 -15.37
C VAL A 115 -14.28 -12.02 -14.68
N ASN A 116 -14.45 -13.16 -15.36
CA ASN A 116 -14.08 -14.47 -14.83
C ASN A 116 -12.61 -14.54 -14.42
N LEU A 117 -11.72 -13.99 -15.24
CA LEU A 117 -10.29 -13.97 -14.96
C LEU A 117 -9.95 -13.09 -13.75
N LEU A 118 -10.56 -11.91 -13.64
CA LEU A 118 -10.37 -11.04 -12.47
C LEU A 118 -10.96 -11.67 -11.20
N THR A 119 -12.11 -12.34 -11.31
CA THR A 119 -12.69 -13.12 -10.20
C THR A 119 -11.76 -14.24 -9.76
N HIS A 120 -11.07 -14.89 -10.70
CA HIS A 120 -10.11 -15.94 -10.40
C HIS A 120 -8.92 -15.44 -9.55
N TYR A 121 -8.40 -14.23 -9.79
CA TYR A 121 -7.38 -13.63 -8.90
C TYR A 121 -7.86 -13.35 -7.47
N MET A 122 -9.18 -13.25 -7.26
CA MET A 122 -9.78 -13.08 -5.94
C MET A 122 -10.01 -14.42 -5.22
N ASP A 123 -9.88 -15.54 -5.94
CA ASP A 123 -10.08 -16.86 -5.38
C ASP A 123 -8.84 -17.33 -4.61
N VAL A 124 -8.94 -17.28 -3.29
CA VAL A 124 -7.88 -17.69 -2.35
C VAL A 124 -7.45 -19.16 -2.47
N ARG A 125 -8.19 -19.98 -3.23
CA ARG A 125 -7.86 -21.40 -3.48
C ARG A 125 -6.98 -21.61 -4.72
N GLN A 126 -6.69 -20.54 -5.46
CA GLN A 126 -5.87 -20.65 -6.66
C GLN A 126 -4.40 -20.81 -6.33
N SER A 127 -3.64 -21.39 -7.27
CA SER A 127 -2.18 -21.52 -7.16
C SER A 127 -1.45 -20.18 -6.99
N PHE A 128 -2.11 -19.07 -7.35
CA PHE A 128 -1.63 -17.73 -7.08
C PHE A 128 -1.50 -17.42 -5.58
N TYR A 129 -2.27 -18.08 -4.72
CA TYR A 129 -2.17 -17.96 -3.27
C TYR A 129 -1.24 -19.04 -2.74
N GLN A 130 -0.09 -18.60 -2.26
CA GLN A 130 0.95 -19.49 -1.79
C GLN A 130 1.64 -18.93 -0.56
N PHE A 131 1.98 -19.83 0.34
CA PHE A 131 2.82 -19.47 1.45
C PHE A 131 4.27 -19.31 0.99
N SER A 132 4.89 -18.21 1.40
CA SER A 132 6.30 -17.97 1.05
C SER A 132 7.22 -19.06 1.62
N PRO A 133 8.33 -19.39 0.94
CA PRO A 133 9.37 -20.27 1.52
C PRO A 133 9.88 -19.76 2.88
N PHE A 134 9.86 -18.44 3.08
CA PHE A 134 10.23 -17.80 4.34
C PHE A 134 9.26 -18.14 5.48
N LEU A 135 7.98 -18.43 5.20
CA LEU A 135 7.04 -18.93 6.20
C LEU A 135 7.55 -20.22 6.81
N ALA A 136 7.96 -21.19 5.99
CA ALA A 136 8.42 -22.48 6.47
C ALA A 136 9.65 -22.32 7.37
N GLN A 137 10.61 -21.49 6.96
CA GLN A 137 11.77 -21.14 7.77
C GLN A 137 11.37 -20.48 9.10
N LYS A 138 10.39 -19.56 9.07
CA LYS A 138 9.91 -18.87 10.27
C LYS A 138 9.16 -19.81 11.20
N LEU A 139 8.26 -20.64 10.67
CA LEU A 139 7.51 -21.63 11.43
C LEU A 139 8.46 -22.64 12.08
N HIS A 140 9.44 -23.15 11.33
CA HIS A 140 10.52 -23.97 11.86
C HIS A 140 11.25 -23.23 13.00
N SER A 141 11.70 -21.99 12.79
CA SER A 141 12.40 -21.23 13.85
C SER A 141 11.56 -20.99 15.12
N LEU A 142 10.24 -20.89 14.98
CA LEU A 142 9.32 -20.66 16.09
C LEU A 142 8.96 -21.96 16.83
N CYS A 143 8.99 -23.11 16.14
CA CYS A 143 8.46 -24.37 16.66
C CYS A 143 9.54 -25.44 16.90
N HIS A 144 10.76 -25.25 16.40
CA HIS A 144 11.82 -26.25 16.49
C HIS A 144 12.05 -26.67 17.95
N ASN A 145 12.00 -27.99 18.20
CA ASN A 145 12.16 -28.60 19.53
C ASN A 145 11.21 -28.03 20.61
N THR A 146 10.03 -27.56 20.21
CA THR A 146 9.05 -26.97 21.13
C THR A 146 7.89 -27.93 21.35
N CYS A 147 7.57 -28.21 22.61
CA CYS A 147 6.33 -28.86 23.00
C CYS A 147 5.27 -27.79 23.27
N PHE A 148 4.12 -27.91 22.62
CA PHE A 148 2.95 -27.08 22.86
C PHE A 148 1.95 -27.87 23.71
N PRO A 149 1.90 -27.64 25.03
CA PRO A 149 1.04 -28.43 25.91
C PRO A 149 -0.43 -28.06 25.70
N GLN A 150 -1.32 -29.06 25.79
CA GLN A 150 -2.78 -28.87 25.86
C GLN A 150 -3.41 -27.99 24.76
N GLN A 151 -2.92 -28.10 23.52
CA GLN A 151 -3.48 -27.35 22.40
C GLN A 151 -4.82 -27.93 21.96
N ARG A 152 -5.75 -27.07 21.54
CA ARG A 152 -7.01 -27.51 20.93
C ARG A 152 -6.73 -28.14 19.57
N VAL A 153 -7.19 -29.38 19.43
CA VAL A 153 -7.03 -30.18 18.22
C VAL A 153 -8.40 -30.57 17.68
N SER A 154 -8.58 -30.44 16.37
CA SER A 154 -9.70 -31.04 15.63
C SER A 154 -9.16 -31.97 14.55
N VAL A 155 -9.82 -33.10 14.35
CA VAL A 155 -9.43 -34.10 13.35
C VAL A 155 -10.33 -33.92 12.13
N VAL A 156 -9.73 -33.59 10.99
CA VAL A 156 -10.41 -33.33 9.73
C VAL A 156 -10.08 -34.48 8.76
N PRO A 157 -11.05 -35.05 8.02
CA PRO A 157 -10.73 -36.07 7.02
C PRO A 157 -9.86 -35.49 5.90
N LEU A 158 -8.79 -36.21 5.54
CA LEU A 158 -7.94 -35.84 4.40
C LEU A 158 -8.70 -36.11 3.09
N ASN A 159 -9.15 -35.05 2.43
CA ASN A 159 -9.78 -35.14 1.11
C ASN A 159 -8.72 -35.04 -0.01
N LYS A 160 -9.13 -35.29 -1.26
CA LYS A 160 -8.24 -35.24 -2.42
C LYS A 160 -7.65 -33.85 -2.68
N GLU A 161 -8.32 -32.78 -2.26
CA GLU A 161 -7.86 -31.40 -2.47
C GLU A 161 -6.71 -31.07 -1.51
N ILE A 162 -6.87 -31.39 -0.22
CA ILE A 162 -5.81 -31.22 0.78
C ILE A 162 -4.56 -32.04 0.40
N TRP A 163 -4.74 -33.24 -0.14
CA TRP A 163 -3.61 -34.03 -0.62
C TRP A 163 -2.90 -33.39 -1.81
N LYS A 164 -3.63 -32.82 -2.77
CA LYS A 164 -3.02 -32.06 -3.86
C LYS A 164 -2.25 -30.85 -3.36
N ASP A 165 -2.75 -30.16 -2.34
CA ASP A 165 -2.06 -29.03 -1.73
C ASP A 165 -0.77 -29.48 -1.04
N ILE A 166 -0.81 -30.60 -0.31
CA ILE A 166 0.39 -31.19 0.32
C ILE A 166 1.39 -31.68 -0.73
N GLU A 167 0.93 -32.36 -1.78
CA GLU A 167 1.72 -32.79 -2.95
C GLU A 167 2.46 -31.61 -3.59
N HIS A 168 1.77 -30.48 -3.69
CA HIS A 168 2.31 -29.28 -4.29
C HIS A 168 3.51 -28.74 -3.50
N TYR A 169 3.43 -28.72 -2.17
CA TYR A 169 4.54 -28.26 -1.33
C TYR A 169 5.65 -29.29 -1.17
N ASN A 170 5.27 -30.56 -1.09
CA ASN A 170 6.21 -31.66 -0.88
C ASN A 170 5.67 -32.93 -1.56
N PRO A 171 6.11 -33.24 -2.78
CA PRO A 171 5.64 -34.42 -3.52
C PRO A 171 5.98 -35.72 -2.80
N ASP A 172 7.05 -35.75 -2.00
CA ASP A 172 7.41 -36.92 -1.20
C ASP A 172 6.38 -37.18 -0.10
N ALA A 173 5.82 -36.12 0.53
CA ALA A 173 4.85 -36.24 1.61
C ALA A 173 3.56 -37.00 1.21
N ALA A 174 3.21 -36.98 -0.08
CA ALA A 174 1.99 -37.58 -0.60
C ALA A 174 2.07 -39.06 -0.94
N LEU A 175 3.29 -39.58 -1.13
CA LEU A 175 3.53 -41.01 -1.30
C LEU A 175 3.19 -41.80 -0.02
N HIS A 176 2.77 -41.13 1.05
CA HIS A 176 2.64 -41.67 2.39
C HIS A 176 1.18 -41.79 2.86
N GLY A 177 0.30 -42.30 2.00
CA GLY A 177 -1.14 -42.55 2.22
C GLY A 177 -1.55 -43.45 3.39
N ALA A 178 -0.90 -43.34 4.54
CA ALA A 178 -1.23 -44.01 5.79
C ALA A 178 -2.10 -43.13 6.70
N SER A 179 -2.07 -41.80 6.59
CA SER A 179 -2.99 -40.96 7.36
C SER A 179 -4.26 -40.70 6.57
N THR A 180 -5.39 -41.18 7.09
CA THR A 180 -6.73 -40.83 6.61
C THR A 180 -7.23 -39.49 7.18
N HIS A 181 -6.48 -38.89 8.10
CA HIS A 181 -6.89 -37.70 8.84
C HIS A 181 -5.78 -36.63 8.91
N LEU A 182 -6.20 -35.38 8.85
CA LEU A 182 -5.40 -34.18 9.11
C LEU A 182 -5.73 -33.67 10.50
N THR A 183 -4.70 -33.38 11.30
CA THR A 183 -4.88 -32.79 12.62
C THR A 183 -4.83 -31.27 12.51
N GLN A 184 -5.96 -30.59 12.62
CA GLN A 184 -5.98 -29.14 12.68
C GLN A 184 -5.71 -28.67 14.11
N CYS A 185 -4.75 -27.76 14.28
CA CYS A 185 -4.29 -27.33 15.60
C CYS A 185 -4.15 -25.81 15.69
N SER A 186 -4.55 -25.25 16.81
CA SER A 186 -4.27 -23.86 17.16
C SER A 186 -3.06 -23.82 18.09
N LEU A 187 -1.90 -23.37 17.59
CA LEU A 187 -0.66 -23.36 18.36
C LEU A 187 -0.45 -22.02 19.07
N ASN A 188 -0.16 -22.11 20.37
CA ASN A 188 0.13 -21.00 21.25
C ASN A 188 1.53 -21.17 21.86
N ILE A 189 2.40 -20.16 21.72
CA ILE A 189 3.77 -20.15 22.26
C ILE A 189 3.86 -19.21 23.46
N ARG A 190 4.58 -19.64 24.50
CA ARG A 190 5.06 -18.76 25.56
C ARG A 190 6.54 -18.46 25.31
N LEU A 191 6.85 -17.22 24.95
CA LEU A 191 8.25 -16.80 24.77
C LEU A 191 8.94 -16.72 26.15
N GLN A 192 10.18 -17.20 26.24
CA GLN A 192 10.95 -17.16 27.49
C GLN A 192 11.02 -15.71 28.01
N GLY A 193 10.68 -15.51 29.28
CA GLY A 193 10.67 -14.19 29.92
C GLY A 193 9.40 -13.35 29.70
N GLN A 194 8.39 -13.85 28.99
CA GLN A 194 7.10 -13.15 28.83
C GLN A 194 5.96 -13.91 29.51
N SER A 195 5.12 -13.16 30.24
CA SER A 195 3.91 -13.69 30.86
C SER A 195 2.83 -14.05 29.81
N HIS A 196 2.85 -13.39 28.67
CA HIS A 196 1.83 -13.51 27.63
C HIS A 196 2.05 -14.72 26.72
N VAL A 197 0.95 -15.40 26.42
CA VAL A 197 0.85 -16.49 25.45
C VAL A 197 0.49 -15.89 24.09
N TYR A 198 1.25 -16.22 23.06
CA TYR A 198 1.04 -15.73 21.70
C TYR A 198 0.55 -16.84 20.79
N SER A 199 -0.51 -16.58 20.04
CA SER A 199 -0.92 -17.46 18.95
C SER A 199 0.08 -17.35 17.80
N ILE A 200 0.61 -18.49 17.32
CA ILE A 200 1.50 -18.53 16.15
C ILE A 200 0.79 -17.94 14.94
N ALA A 201 -0.47 -18.30 14.72
CA ALA A 201 -1.29 -17.76 13.64
C ALA A 201 -1.31 -16.23 13.65
N LYS A 202 -1.59 -15.62 14.81
CA LYS A 202 -1.58 -14.15 14.96
C LYS A 202 -0.21 -13.55 14.63
N ARG A 203 0.87 -14.20 15.03
CA ARG A 203 2.24 -13.74 14.75
C ARG A 203 2.58 -13.82 13.27
N LEU A 204 2.21 -14.90 12.59
CA LEU A 204 2.43 -15.07 11.16
C LEU A 204 1.63 -14.04 10.35
N ILE A 205 0.41 -13.73 10.79
CA ILE A 205 -0.42 -12.68 10.19
C ILE A 205 0.19 -11.29 10.41
N SER A 206 0.69 -10.99 11.63
CA SER A 206 1.33 -9.70 11.90
C SER A 206 2.60 -9.50 11.07
N ASP A 207 3.35 -10.57 10.84
CA ASP A 207 4.57 -10.58 10.04
C ASP A 207 4.28 -10.64 8.52
N ARG A 208 3.00 -10.58 8.10
CA ARG A 208 2.52 -10.67 6.71
C ARG A 208 2.96 -11.94 5.95
N LEU A 209 3.15 -13.04 6.68
CA LEU A 209 3.50 -14.34 6.09
C LEU A 209 2.28 -15.21 5.81
N ALA A 210 1.13 -14.84 6.39
CA ALA A 210 -0.14 -15.51 6.21
C ALA A 210 -1.30 -14.50 6.31
N TRP A 211 -2.44 -14.85 5.72
CA TRP A 211 -3.70 -14.14 5.95
C TRP A 211 -4.53 -14.86 7.02
N ALA A 212 -5.51 -14.17 7.61
CA ALA A 212 -6.38 -14.77 8.61
C ALA A 212 -7.32 -15.79 7.96
N GLY A 213 -7.09 -17.08 8.19
CA GLY A 213 -7.93 -18.14 7.62
C GLY A 213 -9.22 -18.35 8.41
N LYS A 214 -10.26 -18.86 7.74
CA LYS A 214 -11.35 -19.54 8.46
C LYS A 214 -10.88 -20.91 8.95
N PRO A 215 -11.37 -21.42 10.08
CA PRO A 215 -11.23 -22.83 10.42
C PRO A 215 -11.84 -23.70 9.31
N LEU A 216 -11.23 -24.83 8.95
CA LEU A 216 -11.67 -25.69 7.84
C LEU A 216 -13.10 -26.26 8.02
N ASP A 217 -13.65 -26.28 9.24
CA ASP A 217 -14.79 -27.13 9.60
C ASP A 217 -16.14 -26.41 9.81
N SER A 218 -16.34 -25.18 9.33
CA SER A 218 -17.60 -24.46 9.60
C SER A 218 -18.82 -24.87 8.75
N SER A 219 -18.88 -26.09 8.21
CA SER A 219 -20.09 -26.57 7.49
C SER A 219 -21.26 -26.84 8.43
N THR A 220 -21.04 -26.95 9.73
CA THR A 220 -22.09 -26.92 10.74
C THR A 220 -22.50 -25.46 10.99
N PRO A 221 -23.76 -25.06 10.70
CA PRO A 221 -24.25 -23.77 11.15
C PRO A 221 -24.16 -23.76 12.67
N VAL A 222 -23.20 -23.02 13.21
CA VAL A 222 -23.09 -22.77 14.64
C VAL A 222 -24.42 -22.12 15.04
N LYS A 223 -25.29 -22.85 15.73
CA LYS A 223 -26.44 -22.26 16.41
C LYS A 223 -25.88 -21.12 17.27
N PRO A 224 -26.40 -19.90 17.19
CA PRO A 224 -25.97 -18.84 18.08
C PRO A 224 -26.23 -19.33 19.51
N VAL A 225 -25.15 -19.64 20.23
CA VAL A 225 -25.23 -19.85 21.67
C VAL A 225 -25.54 -18.47 22.24
N ILE A 226 -26.80 -18.25 22.57
CA ILE A 226 -27.25 -17.11 23.38
C ILE A 226 -26.80 -17.41 24.82
N GLY A 227 -25.48 -17.32 25.04
CA GLY A 227 -24.88 -17.25 26.36
C GLY A 227 -24.81 -15.78 26.76
N GLY A 228 -25.35 -15.45 27.93
CA GLY A 228 -25.70 -14.09 28.35
C GLY A 228 -24.58 -13.06 28.21
N VAL A 229 -24.88 -11.99 27.44
CA VAL A 229 -24.11 -10.75 27.35
C VAL A 229 -24.42 -9.88 28.58
N SER A 230 -24.06 -10.37 29.77
CA SER A 230 -24.05 -9.55 31.00
C SER A 230 -22.64 -9.07 31.38
N GLU A 231 -21.62 -9.35 30.56
CA GLU A 231 -20.24 -8.88 30.74
C GLU A 231 -19.79 -7.96 29.58
N LEU A 232 -20.65 -7.01 29.20
CA LEU A 232 -20.14 -5.77 28.60
C LEU A 232 -19.56 -4.91 29.73
N ILE A 233 -18.31 -5.22 30.09
CA ILE A 233 -17.26 -4.39 30.71
C ILE A 233 -17.77 -3.11 31.39
N ARG A 234 -17.80 -3.13 32.73
CA ARG A 234 -17.79 -1.90 33.55
C ARG A 234 -16.45 -1.18 33.36
N PRO A 235 -16.39 0.18 33.33
CA PRO A 235 -15.21 0.88 32.84
C PRO A 235 -13.98 0.97 33.76
N ASP A 236 -13.98 0.41 34.99
CA ASP A 236 -12.99 0.82 36.02
C ASP A 236 -12.16 -0.28 36.72
N GLU A 237 -12.14 -1.53 36.24
CA GLU A 237 -11.21 -2.52 36.79
C GLU A 237 -10.18 -2.96 35.75
N ARG A 238 -8.92 -2.54 35.98
CA ARG A 238 -7.73 -3.09 35.34
C ARG A 238 -7.58 -4.56 35.73
N ALA A 239 -8.17 -5.44 34.94
CA ALA A 239 -7.73 -6.81 34.81
C ALA A 239 -7.31 -7.02 33.36
N ASP A 240 -6.04 -7.39 33.14
CA ASP A 240 -5.65 -8.10 31.93
C ASP A 240 -6.64 -9.24 31.75
N VAL A 241 -7.39 -9.23 30.65
CA VAL A 241 -8.30 -10.31 30.30
C VAL A 241 -7.45 -11.55 30.07
N MET A 242 -7.23 -12.32 31.12
CA MET A 242 -7.02 -13.75 30.99
C MET A 242 -8.19 -14.23 30.16
N VAL A 243 -7.90 -14.73 28.95
CA VAL A 243 -8.86 -15.55 28.22
C VAL A 243 -9.17 -16.70 29.17
N SER A 244 -10.31 -16.63 29.86
CA SER A 244 -10.82 -17.77 30.61
C SER A 244 -11.11 -18.83 29.56
N ASP A 245 -10.18 -19.79 29.48
CA ASP A 245 -10.12 -20.88 28.52
C ASP A 245 -11.25 -21.91 28.68
N GLU A 246 -12.35 -21.51 29.34
CA GLU A 246 -13.52 -22.32 29.72
C GLU A 246 -14.60 -22.35 28.63
N ASP A 247 -14.40 -21.69 27.49
CA ASP A 247 -15.36 -21.72 26.38
C ASP A 247 -15.53 -23.15 25.81
N GLU A 248 -16.76 -23.67 25.97
CA GLU A 248 -17.31 -25.03 25.81
C GLU A 248 -17.17 -25.70 24.43
N GLY A 249 -16.26 -25.25 23.57
CA GLY A 249 -15.95 -25.95 22.33
C GLY A 249 -15.20 -27.23 22.67
N GLY A 250 -15.91 -28.37 22.75
CA GLY A 250 -15.44 -29.71 23.16
C GLY A 250 -14.35 -30.36 22.30
N GLY A 251 -13.36 -29.60 21.84
CA GLY A 251 -12.15 -30.10 21.22
C GLY A 251 -11.22 -30.72 22.25
N GLU A 252 -10.63 -31.85 21.90
CA GLU A 252 -9.65 -32.54 22.74
C GLU A 252 -8.38 -31.68 22.85
N ARG A 253 -7.89 -31.48 24.07
CA ARG A 253 -6.61 -30.79 24.32
C ARG A 253 -5.48 -31.82 24.31
N LYS A 254 -4.51 -31.64 23.41
CA LYS A 254 -3.35 -32.54 23.27
C LYS A 254 -2.05 -31.77 23.24
N ASP A 255 -1.01 -32.41 23.74
CA ASP A 255 0.35 -31.92 23.58
C ASP A 255 0.77 -32.09 22.11
N ILE A 256 1.37 -31.06 21.53
CA ILE A 256 1.86 -31.10 20.14
C ILE A 256 3.37 -30.91 20.17
N PHE A 257 4.11 -31.90 19.68
CA PHE A 257 5.56 -31.81 19.51
C PHE A 257 5.87 -31.63 18.03
N PHE A 258 6.36 -30.46 17.66
CA PHE A 258 6.67 -30.14 16.27
C PHE A 258 7.92 -30.91 15.80
N LEU A 259 7.86 -31.51 14.61
CA LEU A 259 8.96 -32.27 14.02
C LEU A 259 9.59 -31.52 12.86
N ASN A 260 8.84 -31.37 11.77
CA ASN A 260 9.36 -30.76 10.55
C ASN A 260 8.25 -30.02 9.79
N THR A 261 8.63 -28.98 9.06
CA THR A 261 7.70 -28.25 8.18
C THR A 261 7.60 -28.99 6.85
N ILE A 262 6.37 -29.21 6.37
CA ILE A 262 6.14 -29.76 5.02
C ILE A 262 6.20 -28.60 4.01
N GLY A 263 5.44 -27.55 4.31
CA GLY A 263 5.27 -26.37 3.49
C GLY A 263 3.89 -25.79 3.74
N GLY A 264 3.73 -24.52 3.42
CA GLY A 264 2.52 -23.79 3.76
C GLY A 264 2.18 -23.78 5.25
N ASN A 265 0.93 -24.08 5.59
CA ASN A 265 0.46 -24.25 6.96
C ASN A 265 0.53 -25.71 7.44
N TYR A 266 1.17 -26.61 6.68
CA TYR A 266 1.28 -28.03 6.99
C TYR A 266 2.65 -28.39 7.58
N PHE A 267 2.61 -29.25 8.59
CA PHE A 267 3.80 -29.72 9.28
C PHE A 267 3.58 -31.10 9.89
N TRP A 268 4.68 -31.81 10.17
CA TRP A 268 4.68 -33.06 10.92
C TRP A 268 4.79 -32.79 12.41
N ALA A 269 3.98 -33.47 13.21
CA ALA A 269 4.04 -33.38 14.66
C ALA A 269 3.65 -34.69 15.36
N TYR A 270 4.11 -34.86 16.60
CA TYR A 270 3.48 -35.80 17.53
C TYR A 270 2.27 -35.15 18.17
N VAL A 271 1.18 -35.90 18.28
CA VAL A 271 -0.10 -35.42 18.80
C VAL A 271 -0.49 -36.30 20.00
N GLY A 272 -0.38 -35.74 21.20
CA GLY A 272 -0.52 -36.42 22.49
C GLY A 272 0.83 -36.69 23.18
N GLY A 273 0.82 -36.72 24.52
CA GLY A 273 2.03 -36.91 25.34
C GLY A 273 2.71 -38.28 25.16
N ASP A 274 1.94 -39.32 24.85
CA ASP A 274 2.45 -40.69 24.72
C ASP A 274 3.16 -40.97 23.38
N ALA A 275 2.98 -40.11 22.38
CA ALA A 275 3.54 -40.34 21.06
C ALA A 275 5.08 -40.29 21.09
N ALA A 276 5.67 -39.32 21.79
CA ALA A 276 7.13 -39.21 21.90
C ALA A 276 7.75 -40.41 22.63
N SER A 277 7.14 -40.88 23.73
CA SER A 277 7.61 -42.07 24.46
C SER A 277 7.43 -43.35 23.64
N THR A 278 6.38 -43.42 22.83
CA THR A 278 6.14 -44.53 21.90
C THR A 278 7.21 -44.57 20.79
N VAL A 279 7.57 -43.41 20.21
CA VAL A 279 8.65 -43.32 19.21
C VAL A 279 9.97 -43.80 19.80
N GLN A 280 10.31 -43.37 21.02
CA GLN A 280 11.52 -43.85 21.70
C GLN A 280 11.48 -45.36 21.91
N SER A 281 10.34 -45.90 22.35
CA SER A 281 10.15 -47.35 22.54
C SER A 281 10.30 -48.14 21.24
N ILE A 282 9.81 -47.60 20.12
CA ILE A 282 9.97 -48.20 18.79
C ILE A 282 11.46 -48.18 18.39
N SER A 283 12.13 -47.04 18.59
CA SER A 283 13.56 -46.88 18.27
C SER A 283 14.43 -47.84 19.08
N ASP A 284 14.24 -47.91 20.40
CA ASP A 284 14.99 -48.80 21.30
C ASP A 284 14.77 -50.28 20.93
N LEU A 285 13.53 -50.63 20.57
CA LEU A 285 13.18 -51.99 20.13
C LEU A 285 13.84 -52.32 18.79
N LEU A 286 13.88 -51.38 17.85
CA LEU A 286 14.56 -51.55 16.57
C LEU A 286 16.06 -51.69 16.75
N VAL A 287 16.70 -50.84 17.55
CA VAL A 287 18.14 -50.91 17.83
C VAL A 287 18.51 -52.26 18.45
N LYS A 288 17.69 -52.75 19.40
CA LYS A 288 17.89 -54.06 20.03
C LYS A 288 17.80 -55.22 19.03
N GLU A 289 16.91 -55.12 18.06
CA GLU A 289 16.60 -56.20 17.12
C GLU A 289 17.39 -56.11 15.81
N LEU A 290 18.01 -54.97 15.52
CA LEU A 290 18.78 -54.71 14.31
C LEU A 290 19.82 -55.82 14.01
N PRO A 291 20.59 -56.35 14.99
CA PRO A 291 21.52 -57.46 14.74
C PRO A 291 20.86 -58.76 14.29
N ASN A 292 19.55 -58.93 14.55
CA ASN A 292 18.77 -60.11 14.18
C ASN A 292 18.02 -59.94 12.85
N LEU A 293 17.89 -58.69 12.35
CA LEU A 293 17.18 -58.41 11.11
C LEU A 293 18.08 -58.71 9.91
N LYS A 294 17.46 -59.18 8.83
CA LYS A 294 18.16 -59.45 7.56
C LYS A 294 18.08 -58.22 6.67
N THR A 295 19.22 -57.86 6.09
CA THR A 295 19.24 -56.97 4.94
C THR A 295 18.55 -57.65 3.76
N PHE A 296 17.87 -56.88 2.93
CA PHE A 296 17.17 -57.39 1.75
C PHE A 296 17.11 -56.32 0.67
N SER A 297 16.66 -56.67 -0.53
CA SER A 297 16.41 -55.71 -1.61
C SER A 297 14.99 -55.15 -1.45
N PRO A 298 14.82 -53.93 -0.90
CA PRO A 298 13.50 -53.34 -0.69
C PRO A 298 12.78 -53.05 -2.01
N ARG A 299 11.45 -53.03 -1.96
CA ARG A 299 10.58 -52.47 -2.99
C ARG A 299 10.02 -51.14 -2.51
N VAL A 300 9.66 -50.27 -3.45
CA VAL A 300 8.87 -49.07 -3.14
C VAL A 300 7.60 -49.48 -2.40
N CYS A 301 7.26 -48.74 -1.34
CA CYS A 301 6.21 -49.00 -0.36
C CYS A 301 6.48 -50.07 0.71
N ASP A 302 7.62 -50.78 0.67
CA ASP A 302 7.95 -51.72 1.75
C ASP A 302 8.16 -50.97 3.08
N LEU A 303 7.66 -51.55 4.17
CA LEU A 303 7.93 -51.09 5.52
C LEU A 303 9.22 -51.76 6.01
N VAL A 304 10.22 -50.95 6.34
CA VAL A 304 11.59 -51.37 6.63
C VAL A 304 12.08 -50.76 7.94
N ALA A 305 13.08 -51.38 8.54
CA ALA A 305 13.90 -50.77 9.57
C ALA A 305 15.15 -50.21 8.90
N VAL A 306 15.58 -49.03 9.32
CA VAL A 306 16.71 -48.33 8.73
C VAL A 306 17.65 -47.87 9.81
N GLU A 307 18.93 -48.16 9.66
CA GLU A 307 19.98 -47.57 10.49
C GLU A 307 20.41 -46.22 9.90
N THR A 308 20.41 -45.16 10.72
CA THR A 308 20.76 -43.80 10.28
C THR A 308 22.12 -43.36 10.79
N ASP A 309 23.02 -43.00 9.86
CA ASP A 309 24.37 -42.55 10.18
C ASP A 309 24.39 -41.06 10.61
N GLY A 310 24.74 -40.78 11.87
CA GLY A 310 25.43 -39.54 12.27
C GLY A 310 24.67 -38.20 12.34
N GLY A 311 23.43 -38.16 12.81
CA GLY A 311 22.70 -36.90 13.09
C GLY A 311 22.25 -36.75 14.56
N GLU A 312 21.45 -35.72 14.88
CA GLU A 312 20.74 -35.64 16.18
C GLU A 312 19.85 -36.88 16.44
N GLU A 313 19.50 -37.60 15.38
CA GLU A 313 18.78 -38.88 15.38
C GLU A 313 19.73 -40.06 15.09
N CYS A 314 20.72 -40.30 15.95
CA CYS A 314 21.51 -41.54 15.89
C CYS A 314 20.65 -42.72 16.36
N GLY A 315 20.41 -43.71 15.49
CA GLY A 315 19.66 -44.92 15.88
C GLY A 315 19.05 -45.69 14.71
N ALA A 316 18.03 -46.49 15.04
CA ALA A 316 17.26 -47.27 14.09
C ALA A 316 15.84 -46.73 14.00
N VAL A 317 15.37 -46.44 12.77
CA VAL A 317 14.05 -45.87 12.53
C VAL A 317 13.19 -46.82 11.71
N ARG A 318 11.89 -46.82 11.98
CA ARG A 318 10.90 -47.47 11.12
C ARG A 318 10.60 -46.55 9.96
N GLY A 319 10.66 -47.06 8.75
CA GLY A 319 10.43 -46.25 7.57
C GLY A 319 9.75 -46.98 6.44
N ARG A 320 9.21 -46.22 5.48
CA ARG A 320 8.62 -46.73 4.25
C ARG A 320 9.48 -46.32 3.06
N VAL A 321 9.83 -47.29 2.23
CA VAL A 321 10.67 -47.06 1.06
C VAL A 321 9.90 -46.23 0.04
N VAL A 322 10.48 -45.09 -0.35
CA VAL A 322 9.89 -44.08 -1.24
C VAL A 322 10.44 -44.23 -2.65
N ALA A 323 11.77 -44.33 -2.76
CA ALA A 323 12.47 -44.48 -4.03
C ALA A 323 13.71 -45.36 -3.86
N LEU A 324 14.10 -46.00 -4.95
CA LEU A 324 15.29 -46.84 -5.07
C LEU A 324 16.26 -46.15 -6.04
N GLY A 325 17.40 -45.70 -5.54
CA GLY A 325 18.54 -45.27 -6.33
C GLY A 325 19.54 -46.42 -6.52
N GLU A 326 20.60 -46.16 -7.29
CA GLU A 326 21.68 -47.15 -7.51
C GLU A 326 22.48 -47.40 -6.23
N ASP A 327 22.84 -46.33 -5.51
CA ASP A 327 23.67 -46.38 -4.29
C ASP A 327 22.94 -45.97 -3.01
N GLU A 328 21.67 -45.56 -3.13
CA GLU A 328 20.87 -45.10 -1.98
C GLU A 328 19.41 -45.58 -2.08
N VAL A 329 18.83 -45.83 -0.92
CA VAL A 329 17.41 -46.07 -0.71
C VAL A 329 16.84 -44.85 0.01
N VAL A 330 15.81 -44.26 -0.59
CA VAL A 330 15.09 -43.14 0.02
C VAL A 330 13.96 -43.71 0.86
N VAL A 331 13.98 -43.45 2.16
CA VAL A 331 13.01 -43.98 3.12
C VAL A 331 12.38 -42.84 3.90
N PHE A 332 11.05 -42.84 4.00
CA PHE A 332 10.33 -41.93 4.89
C PHE A 332 10.20 -42.54 6.27
N ALA A 333 10.83 -41.92 7.26
CA ALA A 333 10.75 -42.33 8.67
C ALA A 333 9.34 -42.03 9.20
N VAL A 334 8.46 -43.04 9.16
CA VAL A 334 7.01 -42.91 9.45
C VAL A 334 6.71 -42.41 10.86
N ASP A 335 7.66 -42.58 11.77
CA ASP A 335 7.57 -42.17 13.16
C ASP A 335 8.23 -40.82 13.44
N TYR A 336 8.94 -40.22 12.47
CA TYR A 336 9.64 -38.94 12.63
C TYR A 336 9.17 -37.87 11.63
N GLY A 337 8.41 -38.25 10.60
CA GLY A 337 7.91 -37.29 9.60
C GLY A 337 9.01 -36.70 8.71
N SER A 338 10.07 -37.47 8.44
CA SER A 338 11.24 -37.01 7.68
C SER A 338 11.69 -38.03 6.64
N VAL A 339 12.26 -37.54 5.54
CA VAL A 339 12.87 -38.38 4.49
C VAL A 339 14.34 -38.60 4.84
N LYS A 340 14.78 -39.86 4.75
CA LYS A 340 16.16 -40.30 4.98
C LYS A 340 16.68 -40.95 3.71
N LYS A 341 17.91 -40.62 3.36
CA LYS A 341 18.68 -41.30 2.30
C LYS A 341 19.68 -42.20 3.01
N VAL A 342 19.60 -43.50 2.74
CA VAL A 342 20.45 -44.50 3.40
C VAL A 342 20.99 -45.46 2.36
N LYS A 343 22.14 -46.09 2.63
CA LYS A 343 22.66 -47.09 1.71
C LYS A 343 21.84 -48.38 1.80
N PRO A 344 21.75 -49.18 0.71
CA PRO A 344 20.98 -50.42 0.71
C PRO A 344 21.35 -51.39 1.85
N GLU A 345 22.61 -51.43 2.28
CA GLU A 345 23.07 -52.29 3.37
C GLU A 345 22.57 -51.88 4.76
N HIS A 346 22.02 -50.67 4.91
CA HIS A 346 21.39 -50.19 6.16
C HIS A 346 19.87 -50.37 6.15
N VAL A 347 19.30 -51.11 5.18
CA VAL A 347 17.87 -51.35 5.06
C VAL A 347 17.53 -52.79 5.40
N TYR A 348 16.70 -52.96 6.44
CA TYR A 348 16.38 -54.25 7.04
C TYR A 348 14.90 -54.60 6.89
N GLN A 349 14.63 -55.87 6.63
CA GLN A 349 13.27 -56.37 6.43
C GLN A 349 12.51 -56.48 7.75
N LEU A 350 11.29 -55.92 7.83
CA LEU A 350 10.43 -56.03 9.01
C LEU A 350 9.44 -57.21 8.98
N THR A 351 9.30 -57.92 7.86
CA THR A 351 8.32 -59.01 7.73
C THR A 351 8.75 -60.28 8.45
N GLY A 352 7.92 -60.71 9.41
CA GLY A 352 8.05 -62.01 10.08
C GLY A 352 8.93 -62.02 11.34
N SER A 353 9.47 -60.87 11.76
CA SER A 353 10.22 -60.77 13.01
C SER A 353 9.29 -60.85 14.24
N ALA A 354 9.76 -61.45 15.34
CA ALA A 354 9.07 -61.49 16.64
C ALA A 354 8.70 -60.09 17.20
N VAL A 355 9.26 -59.05 16.60
CA VAL A 355 9.02 -57.64 16.89
C VAL A 355 7.66 -57.24 16.32
N CYS A 356 6.65 -57.16 17.18
CA CYS A 356 5.27 -56.85 16.81
C CYS A 356 5.06 -55.36 16.49
N LEU A 357 5.91 -54.78 15.62
CA LEU A 357 5.90 -53.36 15.26
C LEU A 357 4.64 -52.94 14.50
N ALA A 358 3.95 -53.89 13.88
CA ALA A 358 2.66 -53.67 13.23
C ALA A 358 1.56 -53.22 14.21
N LYS A 359 1.75 -53.39 15.53
CA LYS A 359 0.82 -52.89 16.56
C LYS A 359 0.89 -51.38 16.77
N PHE A 360 2.00 -50.75 16.40
CA PHE A 360 2.16 -49.32 16.54
C PHE A 360 1.71 -48.64 15.26
N ASP A 361 0.74 -47.74 15.37
CA ASP A 361 0.44 -46.81 14.28
C ASP A 361 1.64 -45.90 14.00
N ALA A 362 1.64 -45.24 12.84
CA ALA A 362 2.60 -44.17 12.57
C ALA A 362 2.44 -43.05 13.61
N GLN A 363 3.53 -42.69 14.29
CA GLN A 363 3.49 -41.72 15.39
C GLN A 363 3.53 -40.27 14.91
N ALA A 364 4.24 -39.98 13.81
CA ALA A 364 4.19 -38.68 13.18
C ALA A 364 2.84 -38.48 12.47
N LYS A 365 2.13 -37.40 12.79
CA LYS A 365 0.86 -37.02 12.17
C LYS A 365 1.05 -35.76 11.33
N ILE A 366 0.34 -35.67 10.21
CA ILE A 366 0.23 -34.42 9.46
C ILE A 366 -0.70 -33.49 10.24
N CYS A 367 -0.17 -32.31 10.55
CA CYS A 367 -0.89 -31.24 11.20
C CYS A 367 -1.03 -30.04 10.26
N CYS A 368 -2.09 -29.26 10.49
CA CYS A 368 -2.34 -28.00 9.80
C CYS A 368 -2.58 -26.89 10.84
N LEU A 369 -1.86 -25.78 10.70
CA LEU A 369 -2.08 -24.62 11.57
C LEU A 369 -3.45 -24.00 11.26
N ALA A 370 -4.29 -23.93 12.28
CA ALA A 370 -5.63 -23.38 12.19
C ALA A 370 -5.61 -21.85 12.07
N GLY A 371 -6.61 -21.30 11.37
CA GLY A 371 -6.87 -19.85 11.36
C GLY A 371 -5.89 -19.05 10.51
N ILE A 372 -5.11 -19.71 9.65
CA ILE A 372 -4.29 -19.05 8.63
C ILE A 372 -4.61 -19.59 7.24
N GLN A 373 -4.43 -18.73 6.23
CA GLN A 373 -4.52 -19.07 4.83
C GLN A 373 -3.35 -18.44 4.07
N ALA A 374 -3.04 -18.98 2.89
CA ALA A 374 -1.95 -18.46 2.07
C ALA A 374 -2.26 -17.02 1.60
N PRO A 375 -1.29 -16.09 1.66
CA PRO A 375 -1.41 -14.82 0.98
C PRO A 375 -1.25 -15.01 -0.56
N PRO A 376 -1.74 -14.08 -1.39
CA PRO A 376 -1.45 -14.06 -2.81
C PRO A 376 0.04 -13.82 -3.04
N ALA A 377 0.57 -14.31 -4.17
CA ALA A 377 1.94 -14.07 -4.59
C ALA A 377 2.23 -12.56 -4.76
N ASP A 378 1.23 -11.77 -5.16
CA ASP A 378 1.31 -10.32 -5.24
C ASP A 378 -0.01 -9.66 -4.77
N GLU A 379 -0.01 -9.10 -3.55
CA GLU A 379 -1.16 -8.38 -2.98
C GLU A 379 -1.65 -7.21 -3.86
N PRO A 380 -0.77 -6.35 -4.41
CA PRO A 380 -1.16 -5.29 -5.34
C PRO A 380 -1.96 -5.78 -6.55
N THR A 381 -1.59 -6.90 -7.16
CA THR A 381 -2.33 -7.47 -8.30
C THR A 381 -3.77 -7.80 -7.92
N VAL A 382 -4.02 -8.40 -6.75
CA VAL A 382 -5.39 -8.68 -6.27
C VAL A 382 -6.15 -7.38 -6.02
N GLU A 383 -5.49 -6.38 -5.42
CA GLU A 383 -6.09 -5.06 -5.21
C GLU A 383 -6.51 -4.41 -6.53
N LEU A 384 -5.63 -4.39 -7.52
CA LEU A 384 -5.86 -3.81 -8.84
C LEU A 384 -6.93 -4.59 -9.63
N ALA A 385 -6.97 -5.91 -9.51
CA ALA A 385 -8.00 -6.73 -10.12
C ALA A 385 -9.39 -6.34 -9.57
N MET A 386 -9.50 -6.16 -8.26
CA MET A 386 -10.74 -5.65 -7.65
C MET A 386 -11.06 -4.22 -8.08
N CYS A 387 -10.09 -3.31 -8.09
CA CYS A 387 -10.28 -1.95 -8.59
C CYS A 387 -10.83 -1.94 -10.03
N THR A 388 -10.32 -2.83 -10.88
CA THR A 388 -10.82 -3.02 -12.25
C THR A 388 -12.29 -3.44 -12.25
N VAL A 389 -12.68 -4.43 -11.44
CA VAL A 389 -14.09 -4.86 -11.34
C VAL A 389 -14.97 -3.78 -10.70
N ILE A 390 -14.48 -3.01 -9.72
CA ILE A 390 -15.18 -1.87 -9.12
C ILE A 390 -15.50 -0.83 -10.18
N ASN A 391 -14.52 -0.46 -11.00
CA ASN A 391 -14.72 0.52 -12.06
C ASN A 391 -15.72 0.03 -13.12
N LEU A 392 -15.62 -1.24 -13.52
CA LEU A 392 -16.57 -1.85 -14.46
C LEU A 392 -18.00 -1.90 -13.89
N THR A 393 -18.15 -2.26 -12.61
CA THR A 393 -19.46 -2.35 -11.93
C THR A 393 -20.06 -1.00 -11.57
N LYS A 394 -19.25 0.06 -11.45
CA LYS A 394 -19.74 1.43 -11.23
C LYS A 394 -20.62 1.93 -12.38
N HIS A 395 -20.28 1.54 -13.61
CA HIS A 395 -20.90 2.06 -14.83
C HIS A 395 -21.85 1.09 -15.54
N PHE A 396 -21.72 -0.21 -15.27
CA PHE A 396 -22.48 -1.26 -15.94
C PHE A 396 -22.97 -2.33 -14.96
N VAL A 397 -24.22 -2.74 -15.13
CA VAL A 397 -24.82 -3.84 -14.35
C VAL A 397 -24.31 -5.22 -14.82
N GLY A 398 -23.98 -5.34 -16.11
CA GLY A 398 -23.51 -6.59 -16.74
C GLY A 398 -22.30 -7.24 -16.05
N PRO A 399 -21.19 -6.52 -15.81
CA PRO A 399 -20.03 -7.03 -15.06
C PRO A 399 -20.39 -7.57 -13.67
N GLY A 400 -21.34 -6.95 -12.97
CA GLY A 400 -21.78 -7.43 -11.65
C GLY A 400 -22.43 -8.81 -11.73
N HIS A 401 -23.25 -9.05 -12.76
CA HIS A 401 -23.83 -10.37 -13.02
C HIS A 401 -22.78 -11.41 -13.38
N MET A 402 -21.84 -11.06 -14.27
CA MET A 402 -20.76 -11.96 -14.65
C MET A 402 -19.90 -12.34 -13.44
N PHE A 403 -19.63 -11.37 -12.56
CA PHE A 403 -18.88 -11.56 -11.33
C PHE A 403 -19.60 -12.51 -10.36
N GLU A 404 -20.91 -12.36 -10.23
CA GLU A 404 -21.75 -13.23 -9.39
C GLU A 404 -21.83 -14.66 -9.96
N GLU A 405 -22.07 -14.81 -11.25
CA GLU A 405 -22.11 -16.11 -11.95
C GLU A 405 -20.76 -16.85 -11.85
N ALA A 406 -19.65 -16.12 -11.76
CA ALA A 406 -18.32 -16.67 -11.55
C ALA A 406 -18.03 -17.05 -10.07
N GLY A 407 -18.99 -16.93 -9.17
CA GLY A 407 -18.82 -17.23 -7.74
C GLY A 407 -18.15 -16.11 -6.93
N GLY A 408 -17.99 -14.92 -7.52
CA GLY A 408 -17.24 -13.80 -6.94
C GLY A 408 -17.71 -13.32 -5.56
N LEU A 409 -19.00 -13.47 -5.23
CA LEU A 409 -19.52 -13.09 -3.92
C LEU A 409 -18.97 -13.96 -2.78
N ASN A 410 -18.68 -15.25 -3.02
CA ASN A 410 -18.03 -16.09 -2.03
C ASN A 410 -16.58 -15.65 -1.78
N HIS A 411 -15.87 -15.25 -2.84
CA HIS A 411 -14.52 -14.71 -2.72
C HIS A 411 -14.51 -13.38 -1.96
N LEU A 412 -15.44 -12.46 -2.25
CA LEU A 412 -15.59 -11.21 -1.51
C LEU A 412 -15.85 -11.44 -0.03
N TYR A 413 -16.71 -12.39 0.33
CA TYR A 413 -16.94 -12.74 1.72
C TYR A 413 -15.60 -13.08 2.41
N THR A 414 -14.81 -13.97 1.80
CA THR A 414 -13.53 -14.39 2.36
C THR A 414 -12.58 -13.20 2.49
N LEU A 415 -12.41 -12.40 1.44
CA LEU A 415 -11.52 -11.23 1.45
C LEU A 415 -11.93 -10.20 2.51
N ILE A 416 -13.23 -9.95 2.70
CA ILE A 416 -13.72 -9.04 3.75
C ILE A 416 -13.35 -9.54 5.15
N CYS A 417 -13.41 -10.86 5.40
CA CYS A 417 -13.09 -11.42 6.70
C CYS A 417 -11.59 -11.48 7.01
N SER A 418 -10.74 -11.59 5.98
CA SER A 418 -9.38 -12.12 6.15
C SER A 418 -8.25 -11.33 5.50
N ALA A 419 -8.56 -10.52 4.49
CA ALA A 419 -7.54 -9.90 3.68
C ALA A 419 -6.88 -8.71 4.38
N PRO A 420 -5.67 -8.31 3.93
CA PRO A 420 -5.03 -7.06 4.28
C PRO A 420 -5.95 -5.86 4.03
N ARG A 421 -5.73 -4.78 4.77
CA ARG A 421 -6.61 -3.61 4.81
C ARG A 421 -6.91 -3.01 3.42
N ASN A 422 -5.94 -2.94 2.53
CA ASN A 422 -6.16 -2.38 1.19
C ASN A 422 -7.09 -3.27 0.36
N ILE A 423 -6.85 -4.58 0.36
CA ILE A 423 -7.69 -5.56 -0.35
C ILE A 423 -9.09 -5.61 0.28
N GLN A 424 -9.17 -5.60 1.62
CA GLN A 424 -10.43 -5.52 2.36
C GLN A 424 -11.23 -4.26 1.97
N LEU A 425 -10.58 -3.08 1.85
CA LEU A 425 -11.23 -1.85 1.41
C LEU A 425 -11.86 -2.00 0.02
N GLN A 426 -11.10 -2.51 -0.95
CA GLN A 426 -11.64 -2.69 -2.30
C GLN A 426 -12.74 -3.75 -2.34
N ALA A 427 -12.61 -4.86 -1.59
CA ALA A 427 -13.65 -5.88 -1.49
C ALA A 427 -14.98 -5.29 -0.97
N ILE A 428 -14.92 -4.40 0.03
CA ILE A 428 -16.09 -3.71 0.59
C ILE A 428 -16.67 -2.70 -0.42
N ARG A 429 -15.83 -1.97 -1.15
CA ARG A 429 -16.28 -1.06 -2.22
C ARG A 429 -17.00 -1.80 -3.34
N LEU A 430 -16.45 -2.93 -3.78
CA LEU A 430 -17.08 -3.78 -4.78
C LEU A 430 -18.42 -4.34 -4.25
N LEU A 431 -18.46 -4.79 -2.99
CA LEU A 431 -19.70 -5.20 -2.34
C LEU A 431 -20.74 -4.07 -2.33
N SER A 432 -20.33 -2.83 -2.04
CA SER A 432 -21.22 -1.66 -2.06
C SER A 432 -21.81 -1.42 -3.46
N ASN A 433 -21.03 -1.55 -4.52
CA ASN A 433 -21.54 -1.50 -5.90
C ASN A 433 -22.56 -2.62 -6.16
N LEU A 434 -22.22 -3.87 -5.84
CA LEU A 434 -23.07 -5.04 -6.15
C LEU A 434 -24.39 -5.04 -5.38
N THR A 435 -24.38 -4.59 -4.12
CA THR A 435 -25.58 -4.50 -3.27
C THR A 435 -26.60 -3.47 -3.76
N SER A 436 -26.13 -2.44 -4.48
CA SER A 436 -27.00 -1.45 -5.14
C SER A 436 -27.68 -1.98 -6.42
N MET A 437 -27.21 -3.10 -6.98
CA MET A 437 -27.76 -3.67 -8.21
C MET A 437 -29.03 -4.48 -7.94
N SER A 438 -30.17 -4.04 -8.48
CA SER A 438 -31.51 -4.56 -8.18
C SER A 438 -31.65 -6.08 -8.31
N LYS A 439 -31.05 -6.68 -9.34
CA LYS A 439 -31.12 -8.13 -9.61
C LYS A 439 -30.25 -8.96 -8.65
N ILE A 440 -28.98 -8.59 -8.46
CA ILE A 440 -28.06 -9.29 -7.54
C ILE A 440 -28.58 -9.16 -6.11
N SER A 441 -29.05 -7.96 -5.76
CA SER A 441 -29.60 -7.64 -4.45
C SER A 441 -30.79 -8.52 -4.05
N LYS A 442 -31.55 -9.06 -5.02
CA LYS A 442 -32.66 -10.00 -4.81
C LYS A 442 -32.23 -11.47 -4.82
N ALA A 443 -31.16 -11.80 -5.54
CA ALA A 443 -30.70 -13.19 -5.71
C ALA A 443 -29.92 -13.72 -4.49
N TRP A 444 -29.34 -12.83 -3.68
CA TRP A 444 -28.43 -13.21 -2.61
C TRP A 444 -28.94 -12.91 -1.21
N ASP A 445 -28.59 -13.81 -0.29
CA ASP A 445 -28.79 -13.64 1.15
C ASP A 445 -27.65 -12.80 1.76
N TRP A 446 -27.91 -11.51 1.91
CA TRP A 446 -26.94 -10.56 2.44
C TRP A 446 -26.74 -10.65 3.96
N THR A 447 -27.56 -11.42 4.69
CA THR A 447 -27.38 -11.59 6.15
C THR A 447 -25.98 -12.10 6.49
N LYS A 448 -25.40 -12.92 5.60
CA LYS A 448 -24.04 -13.44 5.71
C LYS A 448 -22.99 -12.33 5.81
N PHE A 449 -23.19 -11.19 5.16
CA PHE A 449 -22.22 -10.09 5.15
C PHE A 449 -22.39 -9.11 6.33
N ILE A 450 -23.57 -9.05 6.96
CA ILE A 450 -23.84 -8.07 8.04
C ILE A 450 -22.87 -8.27 9.21
N ARG A 451 -22.73 -9.50 9.71
CA ARG A 451 -21.83 -9.78 10.85
C ARG A 451 -20.36 -9.49 10.54
N PRO A 452 -19.77 -9.95 9.42
CA PRO A 452 -18.43 -9.53 9.01
C PRO A 452 -18.24 -8.02 8.92
N LEU A 453 -19.18 -7.30 8.30
CA LEU A 453 -19.12 -5.84 8.17
C LEU A 453 -19.18 -5.14 9.52
N LEU A 454 -20.07 -5.57 10.42
CA LEU A 454 -20.10 -5.08 11.80
C LEU A 454 -18.81 -5.42 12.56
N GLY A 455 -18.22 -6.59 12.30
CA GLY A 455 -16.91 -6.97 12.83
C GLY A 455 -15.78 -6.03 12.37
N VAL A 456 -15.83 -5.56 11.12
CA VAL A 456 -14.88 -4.56 10.60
C VAL A 456 -15.04 -3.21 11.32
N LEU A 457 -16.28 -2.84 11.67
CA LEU A 457 -16.57 -1.62 12.44
C LEU A 457 -16.21 -1.75 13.93
N SER A 458 -16.42 -2.91 14.55
CA SER A 458 -16.24 -3.13 15.99
C SER A 458 -14.83 -3.58 16.39
N GLY A 459 -14.16 -4.39 15.56
CA GLY A 459 -12.83 -4.95 15.84
C GLY A 459 -11.71 -3.91 15.96
N LYS A 460 -12.01 -2.64 15.63
CA LYS A 460 -11.10 -1.50 15.77
C LYS A 460 -11.54 -0.50 16.84
N ALA A 461 -12.64 -0.77 17.52
CA ALA A 461 -13.13 0.02 18.65
C ALA A 461 -12.44 -0.34 19.99
N SER A 462 -11.32 -1.07 19.95
CA SER A 462 -10.40 -1.12 21.10
C SER A 462 -9.95 0.30 21.42
N LYS A 463 -10.07 0.71 22.70
CA LYS A 463 -9.68 2.04 23.20
C LYS A 463 -8.28 2.45 22.71
N ASP A 464 -7.35 1.51 22.61
CA ASP A 464 -5.96 1.80 22.21
C ASP A 464 -5.82 2.12 20.73
N THR A 465 -6.52 1.37 19.86
CA THR A 465 -6.52 1.63 18.41
C THR A 465 -7.28 2.92 18.09
N LEU A 466 -8.37 3.19 18.81
CA LEU A 466 -9.13 4.42 18.69
C LEU A 466 -8.33 5.65 19.13
N THR A 467 -7.58 5.55 20.23
CA THR A 467 -6.74 6.65 20.71
C THR A 467 -5.60 6.94 19.74
N GLN A 468 -5.10 5.93 19.01
CA GLN A 468 -4.14 6.12 17.93
C GLN A 468 -4.77 6.73 16.67
N LEU A 469 -6.03 6.40 16.34
CA LEU A 469 -6.75 6.93 15.17
C LEU A 469 -7.26 8.37 15.34
N THR A 470 -7.47 8.82 16.58
CA THR A 470 -7.89 10.18 16.93
C THR A 470 -6.72 11.14 17.11
N LYS A 471 -5.52 10.63 17.43
CA LYS A 471 -4.29 11.42 17.34
C LYS A 471 -4.12 11.87 15.89
N LYS A 472 -3.91 13.18 15.70
CA LYS A 472 -3.97 13.91 14.43
C LYS A 472 -2.86 13.54 13.43
N ASP A 473 -2.14 12.45 13.69
CA ASP A 473 -1.07 11.96 12.84
C ASP A 473 -1.69 11.28 11.61
N ALA A 474 -1.22 11.69 10.43
CA ALA A 474 -1.76 11.36 9.12
C ALA A 474 -1.72 9.87 8.71
N GLY A 475 -1.48 8.95 9.65
CA GLY A 475 -0.96 7.61 9.37
C GLY A 475 -1.95 6.56 8.88
N ASP A 476 -3.26 6.65 9.13
CA ASP A 476 -4.19 5.55 8.82
C ASP A 476 -5.48 5.99 8.10
N ASN A 477 -5.33 6.72 6.99
CA ASN A 477 -6.43 7.04 6.07
C ASN A 477 -7.14 5.77 5.57
N VAL A 478 -6.43 4.64 5.44
CA VAL A 478 -6.99 3.37 4.99
C VAL A 478 -8.06 2.85 5.95
N SER A 479 -7.82 2.85 7.27
CA SER A 479 -8.86 2.44 8.23
C SER A 479 -10.10 3.31 8.19
N ARG A 480 -9.96 4.63 8.04
CA ARG A 480 -11.11 5.53 7.90
C ARG A 480 -11.90 5.22 6.63
N ASN A 481 -11.20 5.02 5.51
CA ASN A 481 -11.81 4.65 4.24
C ASN A 481 -12.54 3.31 4.31
N ILE A 482 -11.98 2.31 5.02
CA ILE A 482 -12.64 1.02 5.25
C ILE A 482 -13.95 1.23 6.00
N MET A 483 -13.93 1.96 7.11
CA MET A 483 -15.13 2.22 7.91
C MET A 483 -16.21 2.95 7.09
N VAL A 484 -15.84 3.98 6.33
CA VAL A 484 -16.75 4.70 5.43
C VAL A 484 -17.34 3.77 4.36
N ALA A 485 -16.50 2.98 3.69
CA ALA A 485 -16.94 2.02 2.68
C ALA A 485 -17.88 0.95 3.29
N THR A 486 -17.58 0.47 4.51
CA THR A 486 -18.41 -0.49 5.24
C THR A 486 -19.79 0.09 5.54
N LEU A 487 -19.85 1.35 5.99
CA LEU A 487 -21.12 2.04 6.25
C LEU A 487 -21.94 2.20 4.97
N TYR A 488 -21.32 2.51 3.83
CA TYR A 488 -22.01 2.54 2.54
C TYR A 488 -22.53 1.16 2.10
N ALA A 489 -21.72 0.10 2.24
CA ALA A 489 -22.15 -1.25 1.95
C ALA A 489 -23.33 -1.68 2.83
N LEU A 490 -23.28 -1.41 4.15
CA LEU A 490 -24.38 -1.66 5.07
C LEU A 490 -25.62 -0.83 4.71
N THR A 491 -25.46 0.44 4.35
CA THR A 491 -26.56 1.29 3.90
C THR A 491 -27.30 0.65 2.73
N ASN A 492 -26.57 0.20 1.70
CA ASN A 492 -27.13 -0.44 0.52
C ASN A 492 -27.80 -1.78 0.84
N ILE A 493 -27.24 -2.57 1.76
CA ILE A 493 -27.84 -3.84 2.22
C ILE A 493 -29.16 -3.57 2.94
N LEU A 494 -29.20 -2.62 3.87
CA LEU A 494 -30.35 -2.37 4.75
C LEU A 494 -31.50 -1.60 4.07
N TYR A 495 -31.21 -0.89 2.98
CA TYR A 495 -32.16 -0.03 2.31
C TYR A 495 -33.42 -0.78 1.85
N HIS A 496 -34.57 -0.46 2.48
CA HIS A 496 -35.90 -1.05 2.27
C HIS A 496 -36.01 -2.57 2.48
N LYS A 497 -35.17 -3.15 3.34
CA LYS A 497 -35.19 -4.61 3.60
C LYS A 497 -35.26 -4.94 5.09
N THR A 498 -36.47 -5.13 5.59
CA THR A 498 -36.76 -5.39 7.02
C THR A 498 -36.00 -6.59 7.59
N MET A 499 -35.93 -7.70 6.86
CA MET A 499 -35.20 -8.90 7.29
C MET A 499 -33.73 -8.61 7.65
N TYR A 500 -33.06 -7.74 6.90
CA TYR A 500 -31.66 -7.41 7.14
C TYR A 500 -31.50 -6.38 8.27
N GLN A 501 -32.49 -5.49 8.43
CA GLN A 501 -32.57 -4.58 9.56
C GLN A 501 -32.69 -5.37 10.88
N ASP A 502 -33.52 -6.42 10.93
CA ASP A 502 -33.68 -7.27 12.11
C ASP A 502 -32.35 -7.92 12.52
N VAL A 503 -31.63 -8.52 11.57
CA VAL A 503 -30.30 -9.12 11.83
C VAL A 503 -29.29 -8.05 12.26
N PHE A 504 -29.33 -6.85 11.66
CA PHE A 504 -28.47 -5.75 12.07
C PHE A 504 -28.74 -5.31 13.52
N PHE A 505 -30.01 -5.27 13.95
CA PHE A 505 -30.39 -4.93 15.32
C PHE A 505 -30.06 -6.04 16.33
N GLU A 506 -30.28 -7.30 15.95
CA GLU A 506 -29.90 -8.47 16.75
C GLU A 506 -28.39 -8.46 17.06
N LEU A 507 -27.58 -8.04 16.09
CA LEU A 507 -26.13 -7.89 16.22
C LEU A 507 -25.67 -6.57 16.85
N GLN A 508 -26.60 -5.79 17.42
CA GLN A 508 -26.32 -4.49 18.05
C GLN A 508 -25.65 -3.47 17.11
N GLY A 509 -25.88 -3.58 15.80
CA GLY A 509 -25.23 -2.73 14.79
C GLY A 509 -25.46 -1.23 15.01
N GLN A 510 -26.62 -0.86 15.55
CA GLN A 510 -26.97 0.53 15.90
C GLN A 510 -26.02 1.11 16.96
N ILE A 511 -25.67 0.32 17.98
CA ILE A 511 -24.77 0.76 19.06
C ILE A 511 -23.38 0.98 18.51
N ILE A 512 -22.90 0.04 17.68
CA ILE A 512 -21.59 0.12 17.03
C ILE A 512 -21.49 1.41 16.20
N VAL A 513 -22.50 1.72 15.40
CA VAL A 513 -22.44 2.90 14.52
C VAL A 513 -22.61 4.21 15.28
N MET A 514 -23.47 4.27 16.30
CA MET A 514 -23.56 5.45 17.16
C MET A 514 -22.24 5.72 17.89
N ASN A 515 -21.56 4.68 18.37
CA ASN A 515 -20.23 4.82 18.97
C ASN A 515 -19.23 5.39 17.96
N LEU A 516 -19.22 4.88 16.72
CA LEU A 516 -18.37 5.43 15.66
C LEU A 516 -18.67 6.90 15.37
N MET A 517 -19.94 7.30 15.29
CA MET A 517 -20.31 8.72 15.12
C MET A 517 -19.78 9.59 16.26
N ARG A 518 -19.89 9.11 17.52
CA ARG A 518 -19.37 9.82 18.69
C ARG A 518 -17.85 9.99 18.62
N LEU A 519 -17.15 8.92 18.23
CA LEU A 519 -15.68 8.87 18.16
C LEU A 519 -15.12 9.71 17.01
N PHE A 520 -15.83 9.77 15.88
CA PHE A 520 -15.39 10.46 14.67
C PHE A 520 -16.20 11.73 14.37
N LYS A 521 -16.70 12.41 15.40
CA LYS A 521 -17.54 13.63 15.26
C LYS A 521 -16.93 14.72 14.36
N SER A 522 -15.60 14.82 14.31
CA SER A 522 -14.87 15.79 13.48
C SER A 522 -14.70 15.37 12.01
N SER A 523 -14.97 14.10 11.68
CA SER A 523 -14.78 13.56 10.33
C SER A 523 -16.09 13.58 9.56
N VAL A 524 -16.34 14.66 8.81
CA VAL A 524 -17.56 14.84 7.99
C VAL A 524 -17.92 13.61 7.14
N PRO A 525 -17.00 12.95 6.40
CA PRO A 525 -17.34 11.77 5.60
C PRO A 525 -17.86 10.59 6.45
N MET A 526 -17.31 10.42 7.66
CA MET A 526 -17.70 9.35 8.58
C MET A 526 -19.09 9.61 9.14
N THR A 527 -19.31 10.81 9.66
CA THR A 527 -20.59 11.21 10.24
C THR A 527 -21.70 11.13 9.20
N ARG A 528 -21.43 11.55 7.95
CA ARG A 528 -22.36 11.44 6.83
C ARG A 528 -22.69 9.99 6.48
N ALA A 529 -21.68 9.13 6.33
CA ALA A 529 -21.89 7.71 6.01
C ALA A 529 -22.64 6.98 7.13
N ALA A 530 -22.32 7.27 8.39
CA ALA A 530 -22.97 6.66 9.55
C ALA A 530 -24.43 7.11 9.70
N ALA A 531 -24.72 8.40 9.50
CA ALA A 531 -26.08 8.91 9.46
C ALA A 531 -26.89 8.30 8.31
N GLY A 532 -26.30 8.16 7.12
CA GLY A 532 -26.93 7.48 5.98
C GLY A 532 -27.31 6.03 6.30
N MET A 533 -26.41 5.29 6.95
CA MET A 533 -26.67 3.92 7.38
C MET A 533 -27.77 3.83 8.44
N LEU A 534 -27.74 4.68 9.47
CA LEU A 534 -28.79 4.69 10.51
C LEU A 534 -30.16 5.02 9.92
N ARG A 535 -30.25 5.88 8.90
CA ARG A 535 -31.52 6.13 8.19
C ARG A 535 -32.00 4.90 7.42
N ALA A 536 -31.08 4.18 6.78
CA ALA A 536 -31.43 2.92 6.10
C ALA A 536 -31.90 1.84 7.10
N ALA A 537 -31.34 1.82 8.32
CA ALA A 537 -31.78 0.95 9.40
C ALA A 537 -33.13 1.39 10.02
N TYR A 538 -33.40 2.69 10.10
CA TYR A 538 -34.61 3.28 10.69
C TYR A 538 -35.39 4.16 9.70
N PRO A 539 -36.13 3.58 8.74
CA PRO A 539 -36.94 4.36 7.80
C PRO A 539 -37.97 5.28 8.49
N GLY A 540 -38.44 4.90 9.69
CA GLY A 540 -39.38 5.68 10.49
C GLY A 540 -38.79 6.98 11.06
N LEU A 541 -37.47 7.03 11.31
CA LEU A 541 -36.79 8.22 11.85
C LEU A 541 -36.85 9.41 10.87
N MET A 542 -36.91 9.13 9.56
CA MET A 542 -37.06 10.14 8.51
C MET A 542 -38.44 10.80 8.49
N ARG A 543 -39.48 10.16 9.06
CA ARG A 543 -40.81 10.77 9.14
C ARG A 543 -40.94 11.78 10.28
N SER A 544 -40.02 11.76 11.25
CA SER A 544 -40.07 12.59 12.45
C SER A 544 -39.13 13.80 12.43
N VAL A 545 -38.24 13.94 11.44
CA VAL A 545 -37.39 15.13 11.27
C VAL A 545 -38.08 16.06 10.24
N PRO A 546 -38.72 17.15 10.66
CA PRO A 546 -39.36 18.08 9.74
C PRO A 546 -38.28 18.82 8.94
N GLY A 547 -38.11 18.45 7.66
CA GLY A 547 -37.21 19.14 6.74
C GLY A 547 -37.66 20.59 6.56
N LYS A 548 -36.92 21.54 7.15
CA LYS A 548 -37.09 22.96 6.87
C LYS A 548 -36.39 23.25 5.53
N ASN A 549 -37.17 23.33 4.45
CA ASN A 549 -36.90 24.04 3.18
C ASN A 549 -37.24 23.29 1.88
N ALA A 550 -38.18 22.34 1.88
CA ALA A 550 -38.88 21.97 0.64
C ALA A 550 -40.08 22.93 0.42
N LYS A 551 -39.81 24.18 0.01
CA LYS A 551 -40.85 25.04 -0.59
C LYS A 551 -41.19 24.46 -1.97
N LEU A 552 -42.18 23.56 -2.01
CA LEU A 552 -42.86 23.17 -3.23
C LEU A 552 -43.50 24.43 -3.84
N ILE A 553 -42.91 24.94 -4.92
CA ILE A 553 -43.55 25.90 -5.82
C ILE A 553 -44.74 25.14 -6.46
N PRO A 554 -46.00 25.60 -6.27
CA PRO A 554 -47.12 24.98 -6.96
C PRO A 554 -47.00 25.29 -8.45
N ARG A 555 -46.82 24.26 -9.27
CA ARG A 555 -46.91 24.39 -10.72
C ARG A 555 -48.39 24.43 -11.09
N GLU A 556 -48.82 25.57 -11.62
CA GLU A 556 -50.13 25.76 -12.22
C GLU A 556 -50.34 24.83 -13.43
N GLY A 557 -51.48 24.13 -13.41
CA GLY A 557 -52.32 23.78 -14.57
C GLY A 557 -51.77 22.87 -15.67
N LYS A 558 -52.36 21.68 -15.81
CA LYS A 558 -53.23 21.36 -16.96
C LYS A 558 -53.94 20.02 -16.78
N SER A 559 -55.15 20.01 -17.33
CA SER A 559 -56.25 19.05 -17.25
C SER A 559 -55.95 17.68 -17.83
N ASP A 560 -56.63 16.69 -17.26
CA ASP A 560 -56.91 15.39 -17.81
C ASP A 560 -57.67 15.52 -19.16
N GLU A 561 -57.18 14.85 -20.20
CA GLU A 561 -57.95 14.09 -21.21
C GLU A 561 -57.04 13.71 -22.41
N GLU A 562 -57.23 12.49 -22.91
CA GLU A 562 -56.79 11.93 -24.20
C GLU A 562 -55.28 11.72 -24.46
N GLU A 563 -54.81 10.47 -24.43
CA GLU A 563 -54.73 9.64 -25.64
C GLU A 563 -54.14 8.24 -25.33
N ALA A 564 -54.89 7.22 -25.72
CA ALA A 564 -54.44 5.85 -25.83
C ALA A 564 -53.91 5.63 -27.26
N GLY A 565 -52.66 5.15 -27.39
CA GLY A 565 -52.22 4.50 -28.62
C GLY A 565 -50.78 4.81 -29.05
N LYS A 566 -50.00 3.73 -29.14
CA LYS A 566 -48.72 3.61 -29.89
C LYS A 566 -47.51 4.37 -29.32
N GLU A 567 -46.64 3.62 -28.65
CA GLU A 567 -45.24 3.45 -29.08
C GLU A 567 -44.53 2.42 -28.16
N GLU A 568 -44.55 1.15 -28.60
CA GLU A 568 -43.53 0.18 -28.21
C GLU A 568 -42.23 0.58 -28.93
N GLY A 569 -41.28 1.15 -28.21
CA GLY A 569 -39.97 1.44 -28.81
C GLY A 569 -39.07 2.47 -28.16
N SER A 570 -39.17 2.82 -26.87
CA SER A 570 -38.17 3.71 -26.24
C SER A 570 -38.18 3.71 -24.69
N MET A 571 -38.58 2.61 -24.04
CA MET A 571 -38.87 2.60 -22.59
C MET A 571 -37.84 1.84 -21.73
N PHE A 572 -36.54 1.93 -22.05
CA PHE A 572 -35.48 1.33 -21.22
C PHE A 572 -34.32 2.26 -20.82
N GLN A 573 -34.42 3.57 -21.06
CA GLN A 573 -33.34 4.52 -20.71
C GLN A 573 -33.64 5.49 -19.55
N ARG A 574 -34.76 5.33 -18.84
CA ARG A 574 -35.07 6.16 -17.65
C ARG A 574 -35.59 5.30 -16.52
N SER A 575 -34.70 4.70 -15.73
CA SER A 575 -34.89 4.41 -14.29
C SER A 575 -33.88 3.35 -13.82
N GLU A 576 -32.61 3.71 -13.73
CA GLU A 576 -31.64 3.05 -12.85
C GLU A 576 -30.51 4.08 -12.61
N ARG A 577 -30.82 5.12 -11.83
CA ARG A 577 -29.79 6.03 -11.31
C ARG A 577 -29.14 5.34 -10.13
N VAL A 578 -27.88 4.94 -10.30
CA VAL A 578 -27.01 4.45 -9.24
C VAL A 578 -26.74 5.61 -8.28
N TYR A 579 -27.17 5.49 -7.02
CA TYR A 579 -27.05 6.51 -5.96
C TYR A 579 -25.64 6.62 -5.36
N GLY A 580 -24.60 6.43 -6.19
CA GLY A 580 -23.21 6.59 -5.78
C GLY A 580 -22.69 7.94 -6.24
N GLU A 581 -22.63 8.93 -5.33
CA GLU A 581 -21.83 10.17 -5.43
C GLU A 581 -22.39 11.42 -6.14
N GLN A 582 -23.58 11.43 -6.75
CA GLN A 582 -24.17 12.70 -7.23
C GLN A 582 -25.43 13.11 -6.46
N ASP A 583 -25.31 14.27 -5.80
CA ASP A 583 -26.33 15.07 -5.12
C ASP A 583 -27.22 14.31 -4.12
N ALA A 584 -26.58 13.76 -3.07
CA ALA A 584 -27.25 13.79 -1.78
C ALA A 584 -27.32 15.27 -1.37
N GLU A 585 -28.53 15.84 -1.26
CA GLU A 585 -28.73 17.17 -0.68
C GLU A 585 -27.83 17.35 0.54
N GLU A 586 -27.06 18.44 0.56
CA GLU A 586 -26.15 18.74 1.66
C GLU A 586 -26.94 18.77 2.98
N PHE A 587 -26.71 17.78 3.83
CA PHE A 587 -27.27 17.76 5.17
C PHE A 587 -26.67 18.89 5.99
N SER A 588 -27.51 19.69 6.65
CA SER A 588 -27.01 20.65 7.61
C SER A 588 -26.53 19.92 8.87
N ASP A 589 -25.54 20.50 9.56
CA ASP A 589 -25.07 20.00 10.84
C ASP A 589 -26.21 19.88 11.88
N GLU A 590 -27.28 20.64 11.70
CA GLU A 590 -28.46 20.64 12.57
C GLU A 590 -29.28 19.34 12.42
N GLU A 591 -29.43 18.82 11.20
CA GLU A 591 -30.11 17.54 10.97
C GLU A 591 -29.32 16.37 11.57
N ILE A 592 -28.00 16.39 11.44
CA ILE A 592 -27.11 15.41 12.06
C ILE A 592 -27.24 15.45 13.58
N ASN A 593 -27.23 16.65 14.16
CA ASN A 593 -27.40 16.85 15.61
C ASN A 593 -28.80 16.41 16.09
N SER A 594 -29.85 16.63 15.28
CA SER A 594 -31.21 16.17 15.60
C SER A 594 -31.32 14.64 15.64
N ILE A 595 -30.69 13.95 14.69
CA ILE A 595 -30.62 12.47 14.68
C ILE A 595 -29.94 11.96 15.95
N MET A 596 -28.82 12.59 16.35
CA MET A 596 -28.10 12.22 17.57
C MET A 596 -28.95 12.43 18.83
N GLN A 597 -29.71 13.51 18.91
CA GLN A 597 -30.58 13.79 20.07
C GLN A 597 -31.78 12.84 20.17
N ASN A 598 -32.31 12.39 19.03
CA ASN A 598 -33.49 11.52 19.00
C ASN A 598 -33.16 10.02 19.21
N LEU A 599 -31.92 9.60 18.93
CA LEU A 599 -31.50 8.20 19.01
C LEU A 599 -30.88 7.80 20.35
N ILE A 600 -30.53 8.75 21.22
CA ILE A 600 -29.97 8.45 22.55
C ILE A 600 -31.12 8.30 23.56
N PRO A 601 -31.34 7.10 24.14
CA PRO A 601 -32.27 6.95 25.26
C PRO A 601 -31.82 7.84 26.44
N LYS A 602 -32.73 8.63 27.02
CA LYS A 602 -32.45 9.49 28.20
C LYS A 602 -31.79 8.75 29.37
N SER A 603 -32.05 7.44 29.50
CA SER A 603 -31.46 6.57 30.51
C SER A 603 -29.93 6.40 30.41
N ILE A 604 -29.32 6.70 29.25
CA ILE A 604 -27.86 6.63 29.07
C ILE A 604 -27.17 7.94 29.50
N MET A 605 -27.85 9.09 29.45
CA MET A 605 -27.28 10.36 29.92
C MET A 605 -27.33 10.55 31.45
N GLU A 606 -28.23 9.86 32.16
CA GLU A 606 -28.40 10.02 33.61
C GLU A 606 -27.38 9.22 34.46
N LEU A 607 -26.55 8.38 33.83
CA LEU A 607 -25.55 7.54 34.51
C LEU A 607 -24.17 8.19 34.68
N GLU A 608 -23.87 9.32 34.01
CA GLU A 608 -22.53 9.95 34.04
C GLU A 608 -22.44 11.23 34.91
N VAL A 609 -23.47 11.57 35.70
CA VAL A 609 -23.53 12.84 36.48
C VAL A 609 -23.46 12.62 38.01
N ARG A 610 -22.97 11.47 38.49
CA ARG A 610 -23.01 11.17 39.95
C ARG A 610 -21.70 10.95 40.70
N ASP A 611 -20.54 10.90 40.04
CA ASP A 611 -19.28 10.75 40.76
C ASP A 611 -18.36 11.93 40.46
N ASP A 612 -18.30 12.88 41.39
CA ASP A 612 -17.14 13.74 41.70
C ASP A 612 -17.53 14.83 42.72
N LEU A 613 -17.89 14.42 43.94
CA LEU A 613 -17.79 15.25 45.14
C LEU A 613 -17.70 14.32 46.35
N ASP A 614 -16.49 14.01 46.80
CA ASP A 614 -16.15 14.01 48.22
C ASP A 614 -14.62 14.03 48.42
N SER A 615 -14.16 15.17 48.93
CA SER A 615 -12.92 15.39 49.62
C SER A 615 -12.91 14.66 50.97
N ASP A 616 -11.81 14.00 51.36
CA ASP A 616 -11.07 14.44 52.56
C ASP A 616 -9.70 13.75 52.81
N SER A 617 -8.90 14.53 53.52
CA SER A 617 -7.59 14.39 54.17
C SER A 617 -7.02 13.01 54.58
N GLY A 618 -5.68 12.93 54.53
CA GLY A 618 -4.89 11.97 55.32
C GLY A 618 -3.38 12.07 55.10
N LEU A 619 -2.73 12.93 55.88
CA LEU A 619 -1.27 12.96 56.07
C LEU A 619 -0.79 11.63 56.67
N ASP A 620 0.34 11.08 56.21
CA ASP A 620 1.41 10.69 57.12
C ASP A 620 2.78 10.44 56.45
N SER A 621 3.80 10.81 57.21
CA SER A 621 5.23 10.83 56.88
C SER A 621 5.98 9.65 57.51
N SER A 622 6.91 9.02 56.78
CA SER A 622 8.19 8.42 57.29
C SER A 622 8.89 7.73 56.10
N SER A 623 10.03 8.22 55.62
CA SER A 623 11.42 8.11 56.11
C SER A 623 12.15 6.81 55.70
N TYR A 624 13.41 7.03 55.31
CA TYR A 624 14.56 6.10 55.21
C TYR A 624 14.98 5.44 53.87
N SER A 625 16.03 6.08 53.29
CA SER A 625 17.34 5.54 52.85
C SER A 625 17.49 4.68 51.59
N GLY A 626 18.21 5.25 50.60
CA GLY A 626 19.62 4.91 50.39
C GLY A 626 20.00 4.00 49.21
N ARG A 627 20.64 4.58 48.17
CA ARG A 627 21.83 4.10 47.40
C ARG A 627 21.84 4.79 46.03
N ALA A 628 22.79 5.67 45.73
CA ALA A 628 24.18 5.41 45.32
C ALA A 628 24.30 4.86 43.87
N GLU A 629 24.59 5.81 42.98
CA GLU A 629 25.49 5.78 41.81
C GLU A 629 25.94 4.43 41.24
N SER A 630 25.74 4.25 39.94
CA SER A 630 26.69 3.52 39.07
C SER A 630 26.44 3.84 37.59
N SER A 631 27.03 4.95 37.12
CA SER A 631 27.28 5.20 35.70
C SER A 631 28.66 4.63 35.33
N LEU A 632 28.66 3.43 34.74
CA LEU A 632 29.84 2.85 34.12
C LEU A 632 29.90 3.30 32.65
N SER A 633 30.75 4.29 32.37
CA SER A 633 31.24 4.57 31.02
C SER A 633 32.62 3.92 30.88
N LEU A 634 32.72 2.97 29.95
CA LEU A 634 33.97 2.33 29.56
C LEU A 634 34.74 3.26 28.62
N SER A 635 35.92 3.65 29.08
CA SER A 635 36.99 4.24 28.28
C SER A 635 38.05 3.17 28.02
N THR A 636 38.66 3.18 26.84
CA THR A 636 40.10 2.93 26.59
C THR A 636 40.40 3.02 25.08
N PRO A 637 41.68 3.24 24.69
CA PRO A 637 42.05 4.19 23.64
C PRO A 637 42.68 3.55 22.41
N PHE A 638 42.79 4.28 21.30
CA PHE A 638 43.89 4.08 20.34
C PHE A 638 44.33 5.41 19.70
N THR A 639 45.65 5.56 19.67
CA THR A 639 46.44 6.70 19.23
C THR A 639 46.76 6.66 17.73
N THR A 640 46.74 7.86 17.13
CA THR A 640 47.60 8.40 16.06
C THR A 640 47.76 7.66 14.72
N ASN A 641 47.43 8.36 13.62
CA ASN A 641 48.47 8.91 12.75
C ASN A 641 47.98 10.08 11.86
N ASN A 642 48.81 11.13 11.88
CA ASN A 642 48.77 12.36 11.10
C ASN A 642 49.22 12.11 9.66
N THR A 643 48.55 12.74 8.69
CA THR A 643 49.23 13.32 7.52
C THR A 643 48.43 14.50 6.96
N GLN A 644 49.03 15.68 6.99
CA GLN A 644 48.54 16.91 6.34
C GLN A 644 48.67 16.80 4.81
N PRO A 645 47.96 17.66 4.06
CA PRO A 645 48.57 18.24 2.87
C PRO A 645 48.52 19.76 2.81
N GLU A 646 49.53 20.25 2.10
CA GLU A 646 49.97 21.63 1.91
C GLU A 646 48.96 22.53 1.18
N LYS A 647 49.03 23.82 1.53
CA LYS A 647 48.39 24.92 0.82
C LYS A 647 49.18 25.24 -0.45
N VAL A 648 48.54 25.16 -1.62
CA VAL A 648 49.02 25.78 -2.86
C VAL A 648 48.02 26.83 -3.33
N LYS A 649 48.46 28.09 -3.36
CA LYS A 649 47.78 29.21 -4.02
C LYS A 649 47.97 29.07 -5.53
N VAL A 650 46.89 29.14 -6.31
CA VAL A 650 46.98 29.39 -7.76
C VAL A 650 45.96 30.45 -8.18
N ALA A 651 46.46 31.37 -8.99
CA ALA A 651 45.82 32.58 -9.47
C ALA A 651 44.70 32.31 -10.49
N SER A 652 43.69 33.19 -10.45
CA SER A 652 42.61 33.33 -11.43
C SER A 652 43.14 33.90 -12.75
N ARG A 653 42.81 33.24 -13.87
CA ARG A 653 43.04 33.79 -15.22
C ARG A 653 41.87 33.44 -16.15
N THR A 654 41.36 34.51 -16.76
CA THR A 654 40.21 34.63 -17.66
C THR A 654 40.45 33.93 -19.02
N LEU A 655 39.42 33.27 -19.57
CA LEU A 655 39.33 32.74 -20.95
C LEU A 655 37.91 33.10 -21.43
N VAL A 656 37.71 34.06 -22.35
CA VAL A 656 37.84 34.02 -23.82
C VAL A 656 36.99 32.91 -24.46
N GLU A 657 35.83 33.30 -24.99
CA GLU A 657 34.91 32.50 -25.81
C GLU A 657 35.49 32.20 -27.22
N PRO A 658 35.16 31.05 -27.82
CA PRO A 658 35.27 30.87 -29.25
C PRO A 658 33.90 30.95 -29.96
N LYS A 659 33.86 31.80 -30.98
CA LYS A 659 32.85 31.88 -32.05
C LYS A 659 32.71 30.54 -32.78
N ALA A 660 31.47 30.12 -33.01
CA ALA A 660 31.14 29.11 -34.02
C ALA A 660 30.22 29.72 -35.08
N THR A 661 30.67 29.62 -36.32
CA THR A 661 30.00 29.91 -37.58
C THR A 661 29.16 28.71 -38.03
N SER A 662 27.93 28.93 -38.50
CA SER A 662 27.33 28.05 -39.51
C SER A 662 26.20 28.75 -40.26
N GLU A 663 26.28 28.63 -41.57
CA GLU A 663 25.43 29.20 -42.61
C GLU A 663 24.03 28.57 -42.66
N GLU A 664 23.00 29.39 -42.86
CA GLU A 664 21.64 28.95 -43.23
C GLU A 664 21.43 29.08 -44.75
N PRO A 665 20.75 28.12 -45.40
CA PRO A 665 20.24 28.29 -46.75
C PRO A 665 18.78 28.79 -46.74
N LYS A 666 18.53 29.88 -47.48
CA LYS A 666 17.20 30.42 -47.80
C LYS A 666 16.43 29.46 -48.72
N PRO A 667 15.09 29.37 -48.57
CA PRO A 667 14.21 29.04 -49.67
C PRO A 667 13.43 30.26 -50.18
N SER A 668 13.19 30.20 -51.49
CA SER A 668 12.67 31.20 -52.41
C SER A 668 11.18 31.50 -52.27
N ARG A 669 10.87 32.74 -52.66
CA ARG A 669 9.53 33.32 -52.92
C ARG A 669 8.69 32.48 -53.88
N GLY A 670 7.40 32.36 -53.56
CA GLY A 670 6.31 32.10 -54.51
C GLY A 670 5.11 32.97 -54.11
N ALA A 671 4.60 33.75 -55.08
CA ALA A 671 3.54 34.74 -54.92
C ALA A 671 2.22 34.26 -55.57
N CYS A 672 1.16 35.06 -55.38
CA CYS A 672 -0.23 35.00 -55.89
C CYS A 672 -1.21 34.14 -55.06
N GLY A 673 -2.41 34.60 -54.67
CA GLY A 673 -3.10 35.87 -54.97
C GLY A 673 -4.41 36.07 -54.17
N SER A 674 -4.99 37.27 -54.36
CA SER A 674 -6.40 37.73 -54.22
C SER A 674 -7.26 37.22 -53.05
N ALA A 675 -7.67 38.05 -52.09
CA ALA A 675 -8.64 39.16 -52.13
C ALA A 675 -10.11 38.70 -52.03
N GLU A 676 -10.72 38.91 -50.86
CA GLU A 676 -12.17 39.09 -50.71
C GLU A 676 -12.46 39.98 -49.49
N GLU A 677 -13.12 41.11 -49.73
CA GLU A 677 -13.53 42.15 -48.78
C GLU A 677 -14.95 41.88 -48.28
N VAL A 678 -15.22 41.99 -46.96
CA VAL A 678 -16.57 42.25 -46.41
C VAL A 678 -16.43 43.08 -45.10
N PRO A 679 -17.33 44.04 -44.79
CA PRO A 679 -17.01 45.23 -44.02
C PRO A 679 -17.50 45.26 -42.56
N GLY A 680 -16.75 45.99 -41.73
CA GLY A 680 -17.23 47.07 -40.85
C GLY A 680 -18.15 46.75 -39.65
N THR A 681 -17.61 46.83 -38.44
CA THR A 681 -18.34 47.28 -37.22
C THR A 681 -17.38 48.03 -36.28
N PRO A 682 -17.86 49.01 -35.49
CA PRO A 682 -17.04 50.09 -34.97
C PRO A 682 -16.33 49.74 -33.65
N GLU A 683 -15.01 49.93 -33.63
CA GLU A 683 -14.14 49.74 -32.47
C GLU A 683 -14.02 51.05 -31.67
N LYS A 684 -14.32 50.98 -30.37
CA LYS A 684 -14.14 52.08 -29.41
C LYS A 684 -12.65 52.28 -29.15
N GLN A 685 -12.17 53.49 -29.43
CA GLN A 685 -10.82 53.95 -29.13
C GLN A 685 -10.58 53.95 -27.62
N ASN A 686 -9.71 53.07 -27.13
CA ASN A 686 -8.96 53.25 -25.89
C ASN A 686 -7.48 53.38 -26.26
N THR A 687 -6.94 54.58 -26.11
CA THR A 687 -5.52 54.89 -26.27
C THR A 687 -4.67 54.09 -25.27
N PRO A 688 -3.61 53.41 -25.70
CA PRO A 688 -2.65 52.77 -24.80
C PRO A 688 -1.68 53.83 -24.25
N VAL A 689 -1.58 53.91 -22.92
CA VAL A 689 -0.56 54.69 -22.22
C VAL A 689 0.80 54.03 -22.48
N GLN A 690 1.68 54.72 -23.20
CA GLN A 690 3.07 54.34 -23.37
C GLN A 690 3.83 54.53 -22.05
N PHE A 691 4.39 53.46 -21.50
CA PHE A 691 5.38 53.54 -20.42
C PHE A 691 6.80 53.55 -21.01
N VAL A 692 7.57 54.56 -20.60
CA VAL A 692 9.01 54.68 -20.87
C VAL A 692 9.75 53.84 -19.82
N PRO A 693 10.61 52.88 -20.20
CA PRO A 693 11.45 52.19 -19.23
C PRO A 693 12.58 53.12 -18.79
N VAL A 694 12.61 53.45 -17.50
CA VAL A 694 13.73 54.16 -16.88
C VAL A 694 14.72 53.14 -16.34
N ASP A 695 15.97 53.26 -16.76
CA ASP A 695 17.09 52.41 -16.38
C ASP A 695 17.41 52.60 -14.88
N GLY A 696 17.20 51.55 -14.08
CA GLY A 696 17.06 51.63 -12.62
C GLY A 696 18.18 51.01 -11.80
N GLY A 697 19.38 50.81 -12.33
CA GLY A 697 20.43 50.02 -11.63
C GLY A 697 20.98 50.61 -10.32
N ALA A 698 20.69 51.87 -9.96
CA ALA A 698 21.36 52.57 -8.84
C ALA A 698 20.44 53.18 -7.77
N ILE A 699 19.12 52.95 -7.82
CA ILE A 699 18.14 53.56 -6.89
C ILE A 699 17.66 52.58 -5.79
N PHE A 700 17.90 51.27 -5.90
CA PHE A 700 17.09 50.29 -5.17
C PHE A 700 17.65 49.79 -3.84
N ASP A 701 18.90 50.11 -3.48
CA ASP A 701 19.38 49.96 -2.09
C ASP A 701 18.74 51.00 -1.13
N ARG A 702 17.88 51.91 -1.64
CA ARG A 702 17.18 52.94 -0.87
C ARG A 702 15.68 52.67 -0.62
N LEU A 703 15.15 51.47 -0.90
CA LEU A 703 13.74 51.15 -0.58
C LEU A 703 13.56 50.36 0.73
N LYS A 704 14.64 49.88 1.34
CA LYS A 704 14.69 49.68 2.80
C LYS A 704 15.17 50.99 3.44
N ASP A 705 14.45 52.07 3.21
CA ASP A 705 14.54 53.22 4.11
C ASP A 705 14.14 52.74 5.52
N ALA A 706 14.55 53.44 6.57
CA ALA A 706 14.51 53.01 7.98
C ALA A 706 13.14 52.52 8.52
N ASP A 707 12.09 52.65 7.73
CA ASP A 707 10.72 52.28 8.02
C ASP A 707 10.30 51.10 7.10
N ASN A 708 10.41 49.86 7.59
CA ASN A 708 10.17 48.62 6.83
C ASN A 708 8.69 48.46 6.35
N PHE A 709 8.28 49.11 5.26
CA PHE A 709 6.94 48.94 4.68
C PHE A 709 6.95 48.87 3.14
N TYR A 710 5.90 48.26 2.57
CA TYR A 710 5.61 48.25 1.14
C TYR A 710 4.42 49.16 0.80
N GLU A 711 4.49 49.84 -0.36
CA GLU A 711 3.38 50.69 -0.82
C GLU A 711 2.38 49.88 -1.65
N TYR A 712 1.10 49.90 -1.27
CA TYR A 712 0.02 49.18 -1.94
C TYR A 712 -0.12 49.61 -3.40
N ASN A 713 -0.38 48.64 -4.29
CA ASN A 713 -0.43 48.82 -5.74
C ASN A 713 0.87 49.34 -6.40
N THR A 714 2.00 49.26 -5.72
CA THR A 714 3.32 49.49 -6.35
C THR A 714 3.92 48.19 -6.84
N TYR A 715 4.78 48.27 -7.87
CA TYR A 715 5.45 47.12 -8.44
C TYR A 715 6.86 47.01 -7.86
N LEU A 716 7.14 45.88 -7.21
CA LEU A 716 8.50 45.53 -6.82
C LEU A 716 9.23 44.94 -8.04
N PRO A 717 10.54 45.17 -8.17
CA PRO A 717 11.35 44.66 -9.29
C PRO A 717 11.64 43.15 -9.20
N HIS A 718 10.88 42.42 -8.38
CA HIS A 718 10.98 40.98 -8.24
C HIS A 718 10.25 40.27 -9.39
N LYS A 719 10.87 39.22 -9.92
CA LYS A 719 10.25 38.31 -10.87
C LYS A 719 10.24 36.92 -10.25
N ASP A 720 9.22 36.13 -10.57
CA ASP A 720 9.18 34.72 -10.17
C ASP A 720 10.28 33.97 -10.93
N ASP A 721 11.30 33.51 -10.20
CA ASP A 721 12.50 32.87 -10.74
C ASP A 721 13.05 31.80 -9.78
N GLY A 722 14.30 31.38 -9.99
CA GLY A 722 14.97 30.34 -9.20
C GLY A 722 15.22 30.72 -7.74
N THR A 723 15.21 32.01 -7.42
CA THR A 723 15.52 32.55 -6.08
C THR A 723 14.35 33.31 -5.48
N THR A 724 13.36 33.68 -6.27
CA THR A 724 12.21 34.46 -5.83
C THR A 724 10.92 33.78 -6.24
N HIS A 725 9.99 33.62 -5.31
CA HIS A 725 8.64 33.14 -5.62
C HIS A 725 7.57 34.14 -5.20
N LEU A 726 6.66 34.48 -6.12
CA LEU A 726 5.60 35.45 -5.91
C LEU A 726 4.25 34.74 -5.79
N TRP A 727 3.60 34.85 -4.63
CA TRP A 727 2.33 34.20 -4.35
C TRP A 727 1.22 35.23 -4.12
N ASP A 728 0.29 35.27 -5.07
CA ASP A 728 -0.90 36.13 -5.04
C ASP A 728 -1.98 35.51 -4.12
N ALA A 729 -1.99 35.94 -2.86
CA ALA A 729 -2.96 35.50 -1.86
C ALA A 729 -3.39 36.69 -1.00
N GLU A 730 -4.68 37.02 -1.04
CA GLU A 730 -5.30 38.08 -0.24
C GLU A 730 -5.69 37.58 1.18
N ASP A 731 -5.79 36.26 1.35
CA ASP A 731 -6.19 35.57 2.57
C ASP A 731 -5.31 34.33 2.79
N ILE A 732 -4.98 34.05 4.05
CA ILE A 732 -4.13 32.94 4.45
C ILE A 732 -4.77 31.59 4.17
N SER A 733 -6.10 31.53 4.13
CA SER A 733 -6.86 30.32 3.79
C SER A 733 -6.52 29.76 2.40
N ARG A 734 -5.98 30.61 1.51
CA ARG A 734 -5.54 30.23 0.15
C ARG A 734 -4.09 29.75 0.10
N VAL A 735 -3.34 29.84 1.20
CA VAL A 735 -1.94 29.41 1.28
C VAL A 735 -1.90 27.96 1.75
N SER A 736 -1.44 27.06 0.88
CA SER A 736 -1.22 25.66 1.24
C SER A 736 0.18 25.47 1.85
N PHE A 737 0.26 25.04 3.11
CA PHE A 737 1.53 24.74 3.77
C PHE A 737 2.27 23.55 3.12
N ASP A 738 1.56 22.64 2.45
CA ASP A 738 2.22 21.58 1.68
C ASP A 738 2.96 22.19 0.49
N ARG A 739 2.34 23.14 -0.22
CA ARG A 739 3.00 23.86 -1.31
C ARG A 739 4.15 24.74 -0.81
N VAL A 740 4.02 25.36 0.36
CA VAL A 740 5.16 26.06 1.00
C VAL A 740 6.29 25.08 1.29
N THR A 741 6.00 23.87 1.78
CA THR A 741 7.01 22.82 2.00
C THR A 741 7.74 22.46 0.71
N GLU A 742 7.01 22.25 -0.38
CA GLU A 742 7.61 21.98 -1.69
C GLU A 742 8.54 23.11 -2.15
N LEU A 743 8.08 24.37 -2.02
CA LEU A 743 8.85 25.55 -2.40
C LEU A 743 10.12 25.69 -1.57
N VAL A 744 10.01 25.53 -0.25
CA VAL A 744 11.15 25.57 0.68
C VAL A 744 12.16 24.47 0.36
N CYS A 745 11.71 23.22 0.15
CA CYS A 745 12.61 22.14 -0.29
C CYS A 745 13.30 22.47 -1.62
N GLY A 746 12.53 22.98 -2.60
CA GLY A 746 13.06 23.40 -3.90
C GLY A 746 14.15 24.46 -3.79
N MET A 747 13.96 25.45 -2.91
CA MET A 747 14.93 26.52 -2.66
C MET A 747 16.14 26.03 -1.85
N LEU A 748 15.96 25.16 -0.86
CA LEU A 748 17.06 24.58 -0.09
C LEU A 748 17.98 23.69 -0.92
N ASN A 749 17.44 23.02 -1.93
CA ASN A 749 18.19 22.20 -2.89
C ASN A 749 18.84 23.01 -4.02
N ASN A 750 18.69 24.34 -3.99
CA ASN A 750 19.28 25.25 -4.95
C ASN A 750 20.06 26.34 -4.17
N GLU A 751 20.09 27.59 -4.64
CA GLU A 751 20.85 28.68 -4.02
C GLU A 751 20.13 29.36 -2.81
N GLY A 752 19.01 28.80 -2.35
CA GLY A 752 18.10 29.46 -1.42
C GLY A 752 17.13 30.40 -2.15
N GLY A 753 16.50 31.31 -1.41
CA GLY A 753 15.59 32.28 -2.01
C GLY A 753 14.62 32.94 -1.04
N THR A 754 13.67 33.70 -1.57
CA THR A 754 12.61 34.34 -0.79
C THR A 754 11.24 34.07 -1.42
N ILE A 755 10.29 33.64 -0.59
CA ILE A 755 8.89 33.48 -0.97
C ILE A 755 8.13 34.70 -0.45
N TYR A 756 7.45 35.41 -1.36
CA TYR A 756 6.63 36.58 -1.05
C TYR A 756 5.15 36.22 -1.15
N ILE A 757 4.43 36.28 -0.04
CA ILE A 757 2.98 36.05 0.00
C ILE A 757 2.27 37.39 0.15
N GLY A 758 1.35 37.70 -0.78
CA GLY A 758 0.70 39.01 -0.89
C GLY A 758 1.23 39.86 -2.04
N LEU A 759 2.01 39.27 -2.96
CA LEU A 759 2.42 39.91 -4.21
C LEU A 759 1.76 39.21 -5.40
N THR A 760 1.27 39.99 -6.36
CA THR A 760 0.81 39.43 -7.64
C THR A 760 1.99 38.80 -8.41
N LYS A 761 1.69 37.94 -9.40
CA LYS A 761 2.71 37.37 -10.31
C LYS A 761 3.55 38.40 -11.05
N THR A 762 3.06 39.64 -11.15
CA THR A 762 3.77 40.78 -11.77
C THR A 762 4.63 41.58 -10.79
N GLY A 763 4.68 41.20 -9.51
CA GLY A 763 5.39 41.95 -8.46
C GLY A 763 4.59 43.11 -7.86
N CYS A 764 3.31 43.28 -8.22
CA CYS A 764 2.44 44.30 -7.62
C CYS A 764 2.10 43.93 -6.17
N VAL A 765 2.31 44.85 -5.24
CA VAL A 765 1.99 44.70 -3.81
C VAL A 765 0.48 44.76 -3.60
N ARG A 766 -0.07 43.66 -3.08
CA ARG A 766 -1.47 43.57 -2.62
C ARG A 766 -1.56 43.51 -1.11
N GLY A 767 -0.67 42.74 -0.48
CA GLY A 767 -0.76 42.40 0.93
C GLY A 767 -1.76 41.28 1.20
N ILE A 768 -1.72 40.78 2.43
CA ILE A 768 -2.60 39.78 3.01
C ILE A 768 -3.07 40.31 4.37
N THR A 769 -4.36 40.11 4.68
CA THR A 769 -4.92 40.54 5.98
C THR A 769 -4.59 39.49 7.03
N LEU A 770 -3.82 39.86 8.06
CA LEU A 770 -3.39 38.98 9.15
C LEU A 770 -3.53 39.68 10.49
N ASP A 771 -4.42 39.17 11.35
CA ASP A 771 -4.41 39.56 12.75
C ASP A 771 -3.27 38.88 13.52
N ARG A 772 -3.15 39.19 14.81
CA ARG A 772 -2.10 38.63 15.68
C ARG A 772 -2.17 37.10 15.77
N GLU A 773 -3.36 36.55 15.98
CA GLU A 773 -3.56 35.10 16.14
C GLU A 773 -3.22 34.34 14.86
N THR A 774 -3.58 34.91 13.71
CA THR A 774 -3.25 34.36 12.40
C THR A 774 -1.75 34.40 12.14
N ARG A 775 -1.06 35.50 12.49
CA ARG A 775 0.42 35.56 12.37
C ARG A 775 1.09 34.47 13.20
N ASP A 776 0.66 34.26 14.44
CA ASP A 776 1.19 33.19 15.30
C ASP A 776 0.88 31.80 14.70
N CYS A 777 -0.32 31.59 14.15
CA CYS A 777 -0.67 30.36 13.44
C CYS A 777 0.20 30.11 12.19
N VAL A 778 0.49 31.15 11.41
CA VAL A 778 1.39 31.05 10.24
C VAL A 778 2.79 30.64 10.67
N ARG A 779 3.30 31.23 11.76
CA ARG A 779 4.61 30.90 12.29
C ARG A 779 4.69 29.44 12.77
N LEU A 780 3.68 28.99 13.53
CA LEU A 780 3.58 27.57 13.94
C LEU A 780 3.42 26.62 12.75
N GLY A 781 2.67 27.06 11.72
CA GLY A 781 2.53 26.33 10.45
C GLY A 781 3.87 26.16 9.75
N LEU A 782 4.69 27.22 9.71
CA LEU A 782 6.04 27.19 9.14
C LEU A 782 7.01 26.35 9.96
N ASP A 783 6.95 26.38 11.29
CA ASP A 783 7.74 25.47 12.13
C ASP A 783 7.41 24.00 11.86
N ASN A 784 6.14 23.69 11.54
CA ASN A 784 5.76 22.34 11.10
C ASN A 784 6.27 22.03 9.69
N VAL A 785 6.32 23.02 8.79
CA VAL A 785 6.96 22.88 7.47
C VAL A 785 8.43 22.52 7.63
N CYS A 786 9.16 23.13 8.57
CA CYS A 786 10.58 22.81 8.83
C CYS A 786 10.82 21.35 9.24
N ARG A 787 9.82 20.69 9.81
CA ARG A 787 9.91 19.30 10.31
C ARG A 787 9.58 18.24 9.26
N LYS A 788 8.99 18.64 8.14
CA LYS A 788 8.55 17.72 7.07
C LYS A 788 9.67 17.28 6.12
N PRO A 789 10.76 18.03 5.92
CA PRO A 789 11.86 17.53 5.10
C PRO A 789 12.82 16.62 5.86
N GLU A 790 13.48 15.72 5.13
CA GLU A 790 14.58 14.89 5.60
C GLU A 790 15.83 15.23 4.78
N PRO A 791 16.92 15.72 5.40
CA PRO A 791 17.06 16.01 6.84
C PRO A 791 16.17 17.18 7.30
N THR A 792 15.92 17.26 8.60
CA THR A 792 15.10 18.33 9.20
C THR A 792 15.73 19.70 8.98
N ILE A 793 14.92 20.71 8.66
CA ILE A 793 15.41 22.08 8.43
C ILE A 793 15.71 22.76 9.76
N SER A 794 16.88 23.38 9.88
CA SER A 794 17.27 24.16 11.04
C SER A 794 16.62 25.55 11.03
N HIS A 795 16.30 26.07 12.21
CA HIS A 795 15.60 27.36 12.37
C HIS A 795 16.40 28.57 11.84
N ASP A 796 17.73 28.46 11.68
CA ASP A 796 18.57 29.51 11.09
C ASP A 796 18.52 29.52 9.54
N GLN A 797 17.96 28.48 8.93
CA GLN A 797 17.81 28.36 7.48
C GLN A 797 16.53 29.00 6.97
N ILE A 798 15.56 29.29 7.85
CA ILE A 798 14.30 29.95 7.48
C ILE A 798 14.07 31.16 8.38
N GLN A 799 13.92 32.32 7.77
CA GLN A 799 13.51 33.55 8.44
C GLN A 799 12.16 34.00 7.88
N VAL A 800 11.26 34.40 8.78
CA VAL A 800 9.91 34.85 8.44
C VAL A 800 9.75 36.28 8.92
N ASP A 801 9.58 37.20 7.98
CA ASP A 801 9.35 38.61 8.23
C ASP A 801 7.95 39.02 7.76
N TYR A 802 7.29 39.87 8.53
CA TYR A 802 5.98 40.43 8.19
C TYR A 802 6.17 41.91 7.89
N VAL A 803 6.16 42.27 6.61
CA VAL A 803 6.38 43.66 6.16
C VAL A 803 5.03 44.35 6.00
N GLU A 804 4.84 45.48 6.68
CA GLU A 804 3.56 46.20 6.63
C GLU A 804 3.29 46.79 5.25
N VAL A 805 2.01 46.83 4.86
CA VAL A 805 1.57 47.47 3.62
C VAL A 805 0.85 48.78 3.94
N GLY A 806 1.32 49.88 3.34
CA GLY A 806 0.71 51.20 3.48
C GLY A 806 0.32 51.80 2.13
N GLN A 807 -0.44 52.89 2.15
CA GLN A 807 -0.76 53.69 0.98
C GLN A 807 -0.27 55.12 1.18
N ARG A 808 0.48 55.66 0.22
CA ARG A 808 0.90 57.05 0.26
C ARG A 808 -0.31 57.93 0.03
N THR A 809 -0.62 58.77 1.01
CA THR A 809 -1.67 59.77 0.90
C THR A 809 -1.23 60.91 -0.03
N SER A 810 -2.17 61.73 -0.48
CA SER A 810 -1.86 62.89 -1.32
C SER A 810 -0.92 63.91 -0.65
N SER A 811 -0.79 63.90 0.68
CA SER A 811 0.17 64.72 1.43
C SER A 811 1.60 64.14 1.45
N GLY A 812 1.80 62.94 0.91
CA GLY A 812 3.07 62.22 0.96
C GLY A 812 3.28 61.40 2.24
N GLU A 813 2.38 61.49 3.22
CA GLU A 813 2.41 60.66 4.43
C GLU A 813 1.94 59.23 4.11
N MET A 814 2.61 58.23 4.67
CA MET A 814 2.21 56.83 4.54
C MET A 814 1.11 56.50 5.53
N LYS A 815 -0.05 56.09 5.01
CA LYS A 815 -1.14 55.56 5.81
C LYS A 815 -1.08 54.04 5.79
N HIS A 816 -0.73 53.44 6.93
CA HIS A 816 -0.67 51.99 7.09
C HIS A 816 -2.08 51.40 7.01
N PHE A 817 -2.22 50.24 6.38
CA PHE A 817 -3.44 49.44 6.47
C PHE A 817 -3.35 48.57 7.72
N ASP A 818 -4.36 48.68 8.58
CA ASP A 818 -4.42 47.85 9.80
C ASP A 818 -4.42 46.37 9.42
N ASN A 819 -3.49 45.62 10.01
CA ASN A 819 -3.35 44.17 9.83
C ASN A 819 -3.08 43.73 8.38
N HIS A 820 -2.47 44.58 7.54
CA HIS A 820 -2.16 44.22 6.15
C HIS A 820 -0.65 44.09 5.94
N PHE A 821 -0.19 42.90 5.53
CA PHE A 821 1.23 42.58 5.46
C PHE A 821 1.60 41.88 4.16
N VAL A 822 2.87 41.89 3.78
CA VAL A 822 3.47 40.90 2.89
C VAL A 822 4.30 39.96 3.77
N ILE A 823 4.09 38.65 3.64
CA ILE A 823 4.91 37.67 4.37
C ILE A 823 6.13 37.36 3.51
N GLU A 824 7.32 37.58 4.05
CA GLU A 824 8.59 37.19 3.43
C GLU A 824 9.14 35.97 4.14
N ILE A 825 9.29 34.87 3.41
CA ILE A 825 9.94 33.66 3.91
C ILE A 825 11.28 33.53 3.20
N SER A 826 12.35 33.94 3.89
CA SER A 826 13.72 33.85 3.40
C SER A 826 14.31 32.49 3.75
N VAL A 827 14.80 31.77 2.74
CA VAL A 827 15.34 30.42 2.80
C VAL A 827 16.83 30.44 2.47
N ARG A 828 17.67 29.96 3.38
CA ARG A 828 19.12 29.86 3.21
C ARG A 828 19.52 28.40 2.97
N ALA A 829 19.92 28.10 1.73
CA ALA A 829 20.41 26.79 1.37
C ALA A 829 21.77 26.49 2.04
N PRO A 830 21.92 25.32 2.69
CA PRO A 830 23.22 24.84 3.11
C PRO A 830 24.03 24.38 1.88
N ARG A 831 25.35 24.41 1.99
CA ARG A 831 26.20 23.79 0.98
C ARG A 831 26.22 22.28 1.21
N ASP A 832 26.21 21.52 0.13
CA ASP A 832 26.46 20.06 0.12
C ASP A 832 25.39 19.19 0.80
N LEU A 833 24.15 19.69 0.95
CA LEU A 833 23.04 18.92 1.53
C LEU A 833 21.81 18.97 0.64
N MET A 834 21.18 17.82 0.42
CA MET A 834 19.88 17.71 -0.26
C MET A 834 18.77 17.33 0.72
N TYR A 835 17.61 17.93 0.49
CA TYR A 835 16.38 17.75 1.24
C TYR A 835 15.33 16.99 0.44
N PHE A 836 14.70 16.02 1.09
CA PHE A 836 13.60 15.23 0.56
C PHE A 836 12.34 15.49 1.37
N SER A 837 11.16 15.48 0.74
CA SER A 837 9.90 15.52 1.51
C SER A 837 9.65 14.19 2.23
N VAL A 838 9.27 14.24 3.51
CA VAL A 838 8.87 13.05 4.28
C VAL A 838 7.56 12.49 3.73
N GLY A 839 7.63 11.28 3.19
CA GLY A 839 6.53 10.53 2.57
C GLY A 839 7.08 9.29 1.87
N LYS A 840 6.22 8.29 1.60
CA LYS A 840 6.60 7.13 0.77
C LYS A 840 5.84 7.22 -0.57
N PRO A 841 6.54 7.39 -1.72
CA PRO A 841 7.99 7.55 -1.87
C PRO A 841 8.50 8.94 -1.46
N ALA A 842 9.77 9.02 -1.03
CA ALA A 842 10.44 10.30 -0.75
C ALA A 842 10.74 11.01 -2.08
N VAL A 843 10.45 12.32 -2.13
CA VAL A 843 10.60 13.13 -3.35
C VAL A 843 11.53 14.31 -3.06
N CYS A 844 12.51 14.52 -3.94
CA CYS A 844 13.36 15.69 -3.95
C CYS A 844 12.74 16.75 -4.86
N TYR A 845 12.58 17.98 -4.36
CA TYR A 845 12.16 19.12 -5.17
C TYR A 845 13.39 19.94 -5.52
N VAL A 846 13.58 20.26 -6.80
CA VAL A 846 14.65 21.15 -7.27
C VAL A 846 14.03 22.31 -8.02
N ARG A 847 14.38 23.53 -7.63
CA ARG A 847 13.89 24.74 -8.28
C ARG A 847 14.54 24.91 -9.66
N ASP A 848 13.73 25.01 -10.71
CA ASP A 848 14.14 25.32 -12.09
C ASP A 848 13.34 26.53 -12.60
N GLY A 849 13.97 27.71 -12.55
CA GLY A 849 13.29 28.98 -12.75
C GLY A 849 12.13 29.15 -11.75
N ALA A 850 10.96 29.55 -12.26
CA ALA A 850 9.76 29.78 -11.43
C ALA A 850 9.07 28.50 -10.92
N ASN A 851 9.50 27.32 -11.36
CA ASN A 851 8.83 26.05 -11.07
C ASN A 851 9.71 25.11 -10.27
N ASN A 852 9.08 24.19 -9.54
CA ASN A 852 9.79 23.09 -8.92
C ASN A 852 9.67 21.85 -9.81
N THR A 853 10.79 21.19 -10.04
CA THR A 853 10.88 19.87 -10.67
C THR A 853 11.06 18.82 -9.58
N THR A 854 10.48 17.64 -9.79
CA THR A 854 10.49 16.55 -8.81
C THR A 854 11.41 15.43 -9.28
N PHE A 855 12.23 14.92 -8.36
CA PHE A 855 13.14 13.80 -8.59
C PHE A 855 12.90 12.72 -7.54
N SER A 856 12.93 11.46 -7.96
CA SER A 856 12.98 10.35 -7.00
C SER A 856 14.37 10.25 -6.35
N GLU A 857 14.46 9.55 -5.23
CA GLU A 857 15.74 9.24 -4.59
C GLU A 857 16.73 8.56 -5.57
N GLN A 858 16.22 7.70 -6.46
CA GLN A 858 17.03 7.04 -7.47
C GLN A 858 17.52 8.01 -8.56
N ASP A 859 16.66 8.94 -9.00
CA ASP A 859 17.07 9.96 -9.97
C ASP A 859 18.15 10.87 -9.39
N VAL A 860 18.02 11.27 -8.12
CA VAL A 860 19.03 12.07 -7.41
C VAL A 860 20.35 11.32 -7.32
N ARG A 861 20.33 10.03 -6.93
CA ARG A 861 21.55 9.21 -6.90
C ARG A 861 22.22 9.14 -8.27
N GLN A 862 21.44 9.00 -9.34
CA GLN A 862 21.97 8.96 -10.70
C GLN A 862 22.58 10.31 -11.11
N LEU A 863 21.94 11.43 -10.75
CA LEU A 863 22.46 12.77 -11.02
C LEU A 863 23.77 13.03 -10.27
N VAL A 864 23.87 12.63 -9.01
CA VAL A 864 25.12 12.74 -8.21
C VAL A 864 26.23 11.93 -8.86
N VAL A 865 25.96 10.68 -9.26
CA VAL A 865 26.94 9.84 -9.97
C VAL A 865 27.39 10.50 -11.27
N LEU A 866 26.47 11.05 -12.07
CA LEU A 866 26.82 11.74 -13.32
C LEU A 866 27.65 13.01 -13.10
N ASP A 867 27.38 13.75 -12.03
CA ASP A 867 28.15 14.95 -11.69
C ASP A 867 29.55 14.60 -11.16
N GLU A 868 29.66 13.59 -10.30
CA GLU A 868 30.95 13.05 -9.86
C GLU A 868 31.75 12.48 -11.03
N GLU A 869 31.12 11.71 -11.92
CA GLU A 869 31.75 11.21 -13.14
C GLU A 869 32.28 12.36 -13.99
N ARG A 870 31.49 13.43 -14.16
CA ARG A 870 31.93 14.63 -14.88
C ARG A 870 33.09 15.33 -14.18
N HIS A 871 33.09 15.38 -12.86
CA HIS A 871 34.17 15.96 -12.06
C HIS A 871 35.48 15.16 -12.17
N TYR A 872 35.40 13.83 -12.15
CA TYR A 872 36.55 12.93 -12.22
C TYR A 872 36.99 12.59 -13.66
N LEU A 873 36.16 12.84 -14.68
CA LEU A 873 36.47 12.53 -16.08
C LEU A 873 37.82 13.09 -16.56
N PRO A 874 38.22 14.34 -16.23
CA PRO A 874 39.53 14.87 -16.59
C PRO A 874 40.67 14.07 -15.95
N ASN A 875 40.55 13.69 -14.67
CA ASN A 875 41.57 12.91 -13.97
C ASN A 875 41.67 11.50 -14.53
N VAL A 876 40.54 10.86 -14.83
CA VAL A 876 40.51 9.55 -15.50
C VAL A 876 41.19 9.61 -16.86
N ARG A 877 41.00 10.69 -17.64
CA ARG A 877 41.71 10.88 -18.92
C ARG A 877 43.22 11.01 -18.73
N VAL A 878 43.67 11.78 -17.74
CA VAL A 878 45.11 11.93 -17.42
C VAL A 878 45.71 10.59 -16.98
N LEU A 879 45.02 9.84 -16.11
CA LEU A 879 45.48 8.52 -15.65
C LEU A 879 45.55 7.50 -16.78
N ARG A 880 44.54 7.46 -17.67
CA ARG A 880 44.56 6.59 -18.87
C ARG A 880 45.71 6.93 -19.80
N GLN A 881 46.00 8.23 -20.00
CA GLN A 881 47.16 8.65 -20.78
C GLN A 881 48.47 8.20 -20.14
N ARG A 882 48.58 8.26 -18.80
CA ARG A 882 49.77 7.81 -18.06
C ARG A 882 49.94 6.29 -18.11
N ILE A 883 48.86 5.52 -18.01
CA ILE A 883 48.90 4.06 -18.17
C ILE A 883 49.41 3.71 -19.58
N GLY A 884 48.88 4.34 -20.63
CA GLY A 884 49.36 4.11 -21.99
C GLY A 884 50.83 4.49 -22.21
N GLN A 885 51.34 5.52 -21.52
CA GLN A 885 52.77 5.84 -21.54
C GLN A 885 53.61 4.76 -20.85
N LEU A 886 53.16 4.27 -19.68
CA LEU A 886 53.87 3.23 -18.93
C LEU A 886 53.88 1.89 -19.68
N GLU A 887 52.79 1.54 -20.37
CA GLU A 887 52.73 0.35 -21.23
C GLU A 887 53.74 0.44 -22.39
N GLN A 888 53.88 1.62 -23.00
CA GLN A 888 54.91 1.86 -24.03
C GLN A 888 56.32 1.76 -23.46
N GLU A 889 56.57 2.35 -22.28
CA GLU A 889 57.86 2.24 -21.58
C GLU A 889 58.18 0.76 -21.27
N LEU A 890 57.22 -0.01 -20.78
CA LEU A 890 57.41 -1.44 -20.46
C LEU A 890 57.72 -2.27 -21.72
N GLN A 891 56.99 -2.07 -22.81
CA GLN A 891 57.26 -2.73 -24.09
C GLN A 891 58.67 -2.41 -24.62
N THR A 892 59.15 -1.16 -24.43
CA THR A 892 60.53 -0.82 -24.82
C THR A 892 61.56 -1.53 -23.96
N VAL A 893 61.30 -1.72 -22.66
CA VAL A 893 62.20 -2.48 -21.76
C VAL A 893 62.22 -3.96 -22.15
N GLU A 894 61.07 -4.58 -22.38
CA GLU A 894 60.97 -5.98 -22.83
C GLU A 894 61.71 -6.20 -24.16
N ASN A 895 61.57 -5.27 -25.11
CA ASN A 895 62.30 -5.34 -26.38
C ASN A 895 63.82 -5.21 -26.19
N VAL A 896 64.27 -4.36 -25.26
CA VAL A 896 65.70 -4.20 -24.93
C VAL A 896 66.25 -5.43 -24.21
N GLU A 897 65.51 -6.01 -23.27
CA GLU A 897 65.92 -7.24 -22.57
C GLU A 897 65.90 -8.45 -23.50
N GLY A 898 64.89 -8.58 -24.35
CA GLY A 898 64.85 -9.61 -25.41
C GLY A 898 66.03 -9.49 -26.37
N ALA A 899 66.38 -8.27 -26.79
CA ALA A 899 67.56 -8.03 -27.64
C ALA A 899 68.89 -8.37 -26.94
N LYS A 900 69.03 -8.07 -25.64
CA LYS A 900 70.20 -8.48 -24.84
C LYS A 900 70.28 -10.00 -24.68
N HIS A 901 69.15 -10.69 -24.54
CA HIS A 901 69.12 -12.14 -24.41
C HIS A 901 69.56 -12.82 -25.71
N ILE A 902 69.13 -12.29 -26.87
CA ILE A 902 69.56 -12.75 -28.20
C ILE A 902 71.07 -12.51 -28.40
N GLN A 903 71.60 -11.33 -28.03
CA GLN A 903 73.04 -11.07 -28.12
C GLN A 903 73.89 -11.96 -27.19
N SER A 904 73.37 -12.38 -26.03
CA SER A 904 74.11 -13.30 -25.15
C SER A 904 74.14 -14.74 -25.69
N CYS A 905 73.10 -15.17 -26.41
CA CYS A 905 73.02 -16.49 -27.04
C CYS A 905 73.93 -16.62 -28.27
N ASP A 906 74.31 -15.53 -28.94
CA ASP A 906 75.29 -15.55 -30.03
C ASP A 906 76.76 -15.55 -29.53
N THR A 907 76.98 -15.43 -28.21
CA THR A 907 78.32 -15.48 -27.58
C THR A 907 78.61 -16.75 -26.77
N TRP A 908 77.71 -17.73 -26.83
CA TRP A 908 77.93 -19.12 -26.38
C TRP A 908 78.01 -20.04 -27.59
#